data_AF-A0A5J9UXL3-F1
#
_entry.id   AF-A0A5J9UXL3-F1
#
_cell.length_a   1.000
_cell.length_b   1.000
_cell.length_c   1.000
_cell.angle_alpha   90.00
_cell.angle_beta   90.00
_cell.angle_gamma   90.00
#
_symmetry.space_group_name_H-M   'P 1'
#
loop_
_entity.id
_entity.type
_entity.pdbx_description
1 polymer ?
#
loop_
_entity_poly.entity_id
_entity_poly.type
_entity_poly.pdbx_seq_one_letter_code
_entity_poly.pdbx_strand_id
1 'polypeptide(L)'
;MAEMKRKQSVVSFPFITALSNSFTPLKSYYINYKMMKKKVKQYVQQTQTGGKNRDQVLKEFSRVLDDQQGHLASRIENLGEQRAALMEQSDVAQICQLREAYREVGYDLVKLLRFVDMNATGIRKILKKFDKRFGYKFTDYYVSTRANHPYSQLQQIIKQVGVVAVVGALTRNLASLQDHQGSFSSIYDHPSIILKDPVIEQINLSVQKLTHSTNFMHFLGQHALIVPEDMQSRSDLVDEKSYHFVSLLLNLLNTFLYMVNTYIIVPTADDYSVSLGAAATVCGVIIGSMAVAQIFSSVYFSAWSNRSYFRPLVFSSIMLFFGNLLYALAYDLNSLTVLIVGRLLCGLGSARAVNRRYISDCVPLKIRLQASAGFVSASALGMACGPALAGLLQIKLKIYGLTFNQNTLPGWVMCLAWLGYLFWLWISFKEPGHMAMENSVNTLSSDSGHRVSGNLEDGLGQPLLLDAKEGQDQNSEDNDDNDEDSEDSHKPATSLADAYRLLTPSVKVQLLIYFMLKFAMEILLSESSVVTTFYFKWTTSTVAIFLAVLGLTVLPVNIIVGSYVTNLFQDRQILVASEIMVLIGIVMSFCFTPHYSVPQYVSSALITFVFAEVLEGINLSLLSRVMSSRLSRGTYNGGLLSTEAGTLARVAADMTITAAARAVNYTFMREAVHAPLVAYYDYIIIGGGTAGCPLAATLSERSRVLLLERGGSPYDDGRVLNMAHFSDVLADTSESSPSQRFVSEDGVINARPRVLGGGSCINAGFFTRAGAGYVRAVGWDPREVVAAYRWVEDVVAFQPALGPWQAAVRRGLLEIGVVPDNGFTYDHIPGTKVGGSIFDADGRRHTAADLLRYARPEGIDLFLRARVSRILFGYKGTKPVARGVMYRDAQGGTHVAYLNRGAANEVILSAGALGSPQQLMLSGVGPADHLRSLGIDVILDLPGVGQGMSDNPMNAIYVPSPSPVEVSLIQVVGITRFGSYIEAASGSNWNSHQVCRWWHAAQELRHVLSAGIPPLLIRFCTGQLATVPPKKRTPEAIARAVEAMSQVPDAALRGGFILEKVLGPQSTGHLALRNLDPDDNPSVTFNYFSHPDDLRRCVAGISAIESVIRSRSFARFTYPNFAFPAVLNVTAEQLPVNLLYRRGSDPRALEQFCRDTVTTIWHYHGGCQVGRVVDRDYRVLGVDALRVIDGSTFNASPGTNPQATVMMLGRYMGVKLLKERMLVEGPGRKTRSSLMIPAECMRAMF
;
A
#
# COMPACT_ATOMS: atom_id res chain seq x y z
N MET A 1 72.38 -59.32 -34.51
CA MET A 1 73.10 -58.10 -34.07
C MET A 1 73.51 -57.19 -35.24
N ALA A 2 72.76 -57.15 -36.35
CA ALA A 2 73.01 -56.25 -37.48
C ALA A 2 71.72 -55.95 -38.26
N GLU A 3 70.65 -55.55 -37.58
CA GLU A 3 69.47 -54.95 -38.24
C GLU A 3 68.67 -54.02 -37.31
N MET A 4 69.28 -53.64 -36.19
CA MET A 4 68.70 -52.80 -35.13
C MET A 4 69.16 -51.32 -35.24
N LYS A 5 69.53 -50.86 -36.46
CA LYS A 5 70.12 -49.52 -36.69
C LYS A 5 69.67 -48.78 -37.96
N ARG A 6 68.50 -49.07 -38.55
CA ARG A 6 67.90 -48.22 -39.60
C ARG A 6 66.39 -48.09 -39.46
N LYS A 7 65.97 -47.26 -38.49
CA LYS A 7 64.74 -46.41 -38.52
C LYS A 7 64.65 -45.54 -37.25
N GLN A 8 65.81 -45.06 -36.80
CA GLN A 8 65.93 -43.80 -36.05
C GLN A 8 66.37 -42.73 -37.07
N SER A 9 65.87 -41.50 -36.90
CA SER A 9 65.78 -40.42 -37.90
C SER A 9 64.53 -40.62 -38.78
N VAL A 10 63.59 -39.68 -38.92
CA VAL A 10 63.64 -38.23 -38.90
C VAL A 10 62.23 -37.74 -38.52
N VAL A 11 62.08 -37.03 -37.40
CA VAL A 11 61.26 -35.81 -37.29
C VAL A 11 61.87 -34.97 -36.16
N SER A 12 63.13 -34.60 -36.33
CA SER A 12 63.64 -33.34 -35.77
C SER A 12 62.94 -32.25 -36.59
N PHE A 13 62.08 -31.42 -35.98
CA PHE A 13 61.56 -30.23 -36.66
C PHE A 13 62.65 -29.15 -36.64
N PRO A 14 63.37 -28.89 -37.75
CA PRO A 14 64.38 -27.82 -37.79
C PRO A 14 63.78 -26.43 -37.55
N PHE A 15 62.45 -26.28 -37.71
CA PHE A 15 61.70 -25.05 -37.44
C PHE A 15 61.66 -24.68 -35.94
N ILE A 16 61.76 -25.66 -35.04
CA ILE A 16 61.71 -25.42 -33.58
C ILE A 16 63.06 -24.93 -33.05
N THR A 17 64.17 -25.40 -33.63
CA THR A 17 65.52 -24.97 -33.25
C THR A 17 65.83 -23.56 -33.77
N ALA A 18 65.29 -23.18 -34.94
CA ALA A 18 65.50 -21.85 -35.53
C ALA A 18 64.78 -20.73 -34.75
N LEU A 19 63.52 -20.94 -34.33
CA LEU A 19 62.80 -20.00 -33.47
C LEU A 19 63.35 -19.94 -32.03
N SER A 20 64.05 -20.99 -31.59
CA SER A 20 64.70 -21.02 -30.27
C SER A 20 65.97 -20.18 -30.17
N ASN A 21 66.57 -19.81 -31.30
CA ASN A 21 67.80 -19.00 -31.33
C ASN A 21 67.54 -17.48 -31.35
N SER A 22 66.32 -17.03 -31.69
CA SER A 22 65.95 -15.60 -31.74
C SER A 22 65.52 -15.01 -30.39
N PHE A 23 65.43 -15.82 -29.33
CA PHE A 23 65.05 -15.40 -27.97
C PHE A 23 66.01 -15.99 -26.93
N THR A 24 67.15 -15.33 -26.72
CA THR A 24 68.13 -15.72 -25.70
C THR A 24 67.59 -15.85 -24.26
N PRO A 25 66.54 -15.13 -23.81
CA PRO A 25 65.98 -15.29 -22.46
C PRO A 25 64.99 -16.46 -22.27
N LEU A 26 64.46 -17.07 -23.34
CA LEU A 26 63.38 -18.08 -23.25
C LEU A 26 63.84 -19.54 -23.24
N LYS A 27 65.15 -19.79 -23.28
CA LYS A 27 65.73 -21.14 -23.40
C LYS A 27 65.46 -22.04 -22.18
N SER A 28 65.28 -21.44 -20.99
CA SER A 28 65.06 -22.16 -19.72
C SER A 28 63.58 -22.47 -19.41
N TYR A 29 62.63 -21.90 -20.15
CA TYR A 29 61.20 -21.95 -19.81
C TYR A 29 60.35 -22.82 -20.75
N TYR A 30 60.99 -23.56 -21.65
CA TYR A 30 60.36 -24.54 -22.53
C TYR A 30 60.28 -25.91 -21.84
N ILE A 31 59.12 -26.58 -21.90
CA ILE A 31 58.96 -27.93 -21.35
C ILE A 31 59.82 -28.91 -22.14
N ASN A 32 60.97 -29.31 -21.58
CA ASN A 32 61.89 -30.22 -22.23
C ASN A 32 61.31 -31.65 -22.28
N TYR A 33 60.65 -31.95 -23.40
CA TYR A 33 60.03 -33.25 -23.67
C TYR A 33 60.99 -34.44 -23.51
N LYS A 34 62.29 -34.28 -23.83
CA LYS A 34 63.28 -35.36 -23.67
C LYS A 34 63.58 -35.63 -22.19
N MET A 35 63.66 -34.59 -21.36
CA MET A 35 63.84 -34.71 -19.91
C MET A 35 62.63 -35.37 -19.24
N MET A 36 61.42 -34.91 -19.56
CA MET A 36 60.17 -35.48 -19.03
C MET A 36 60.00 -36.95 -19.42
N LYS A 37 60.34 -37.30 -20.66
CA LYS A 37 60.34 -38.70 -21.14
C LYS A 37 61.35 -39.58 -20.38
N LYS A 38 62.48 -39.03 -19.90
CA LYS A 38 63.47 -39.76 -19.09
C LYS A 38 62.96 -40.00 -17.66
N LYS A 39 62.35 -38.99 -17.02
CA LYS A 39 61.74 -39.15 -15.69
C LYS A 39 60.58 -40.14 -15.69
N VAL A 40 59.70 -40.09 -16.70
CA VAL A 40 58.62 -41.08 -16.87
C VAL A 40 59.16 -42.52 -16.95
N LYS A 41 60.31 -42.74 -17.61
CA LYS A 41 60.95 -44.06 -17.64
C LYS A 41 61.53 -44.49 -16.28
N GLN A 42 62.08 -43.56 -15.49
CA GLN A 42 62.59 -43.86 -14.15
C GLN A 42 61.46 -44.25 -13.18
N TYR A 43 60.33 -43.55 -13.24
CA TYR A 43 59.16 -43.89 -12.41
C TYR A 43 58.58 -45.27 -12.75
N VAL A 44 58.53 -45.66 -14.04
CA VAL A 44 58.10 -47.01 -14.46
C VAL A 44 58.96 -48.11 -13.80
N GLN A 45 60.28 -47.94 -13.80
CA GLN A 45 61.21 -48.92 -13.22
C GLN A 45 61.08 -49.04 -11.70
N GLN A 46 60.71 -47.96 -11.00
CA GLN A 46 60.55 -47.96 -9.54
C GLN A 46 59.20 -48.55 -9.07
N THR A 47 58.14 -48.46 -9.88
CA THR A 47 56.84 -49.10 -9.57
C THR A 47 56.82 -50.62 -9.79
N GLN A 48 57.72 -51.17 -10.63
CA GLN A 48 57.81 -52.61 -10.86
C GLN A 48 58.56 -53.37 -9.74
N THR A 49 59.28 -52.68 -8.86
CA THR A 49 60.05 -53.24 -7.75
C THR A 49 59.40 -53.06 -6.36
N GLY A 50 58.10 -52.76 -6.29
CA GLY A 50 57.29 -52.91 -5.07
C GLY A 50 57.51 -51.89 -3.94
N GLY A 51 58.10 -50.71 -4.20
CA GLY A 51 58.62 -49.84 -3.13
C GLY A 51 57.95 -48.49 -2.84
N LYS A 52 56.89 -48.05 -3.55
CA LYS A 52 56.22 -46.76 -3.25
C LYS A 52 54.70 -46.81 -3.49
N ASN A 53 53.94 -46.19 -2.59
CA ASN A 53 52.48 -46.03 -2.69
C ASN A 53 52.10 -45.23 -3.95
N ARG A 54 51.08 -45.74 -4.65
CA ARG A 54 50.59 -45.28 -5.96
C ARG A 54 50.23 -43.78 -6.00
N ASP A 55 49.71 -43.24 -4.89
CA ASP A 55 49.31 -41.83 -4.79
C ASP A 55 50.49 -40.85 -4.65
N GLN A 56 51.64 -41.33 -4.17
CA GLN A 56 52.82 -40.48 -3.98
C GLN A 56 53.52 -40.16 -5.30
N VAL A 57 53.53 -41.11 -6.24
CA VAL A 57 54.05 -40.90 -7.60
C VAL A 57 53.18 -39.90 -8.37
N LEU A 58 51.86 -39.95 -8.18
CA LEU A 58 50.90 -39.00 -8.77
C LEU A 58 51.09 -37.59 -8.21
N LYS A 59 51.27 -37.45 -6.89
CA LYS A 59 51.56 -36.16 -6.23
C LYS A 59 52.92 -35.57 -6.65
N GLU A 60 53.99 -36.37 -6.71
CA GLU A 60 55.31 -35.90 -7.15
C GLU A 60 55.29 -35.46 -8.62
N PHE A 61 54.64 -36.22 -9.50
CA PHE A 61 54.55 -35.86 -10.92
C PHE A 61 53.69 -34.61 -11.16
N SER A 62 52.63 -34.41 -10.37
CA SER A 62 51.83 -33.18 -10.36
C SER A 62 52.65 -31.97 -9.90
N ARG A 63 53.40 -32.09 -8.78
CA ARG A 63 54.25 -30.98 -8.28
C ARG A 63 55.29 -30.52 -9.30
N VAL A 64 55.89 -31.42 -10.06
CA VAL A 64 56.86 -31.08 -11.12
C VAL A 64 56.20 -30.35 -12.30
N LEU A 65 54.94 -30.67 -12.61
CA LEU A 65 54.18 -29.93 -13.63
C LEU A 65 53.77 -28.55 -13.13
N ASP A 66 53.43 -28.42 -11.83
CA ASP A 66 53.02 -27.16 -11.20
C ASP A 66 54.19 -26.17 -11.06
N ASP A 67 55.39 -26.62 -10.66
CA ASP A 67 56.61 -25.78 -10.58
C ASP A 67 57.00 -25.17 -11.93
N GLN A 68 56.79 -25.91 -13.02
CA GLN A 68 57.07 -25.45 -14.39
C GLN A 68 56.01 -24.47 -14.90
N GLN A 69 54.77 -24.54 -14.37
CA GLN A 69 53.71 -23.56 -14.66
C GLN A 69 53.88 -22.25 -13.86
N GLY A 70 54.29 -22.36 -12.59
CA GLY A 70 54.63 -21.25 -11.68
C GLY A 70 55.57 -20.20 -12.27
N HIS A 71 56.67 -20.68 -12.86
CA HIS A 71 57.71 -19.83 -13.44
C HIS A 71 57.32 -19.16 -14.77
N LEU A 72 56.31 -19.66 -15.46
CA LEU A 72 55.83 -19.08 -16.73
C LEU A 72 54.90 -17.88 -16.48
N ALA A 73 54.09 -17.93 -15.43
CA ALA A 73 53.11 -16.89 -15.11
C ALA A 73 53.78 -15.58 -14.60
N SER A 74 54.76 -15.66 -13.69
CA SER A 74 55.41 -14.46 -13.13
C SER A 74 56.24 -13.65 -14.14
N ARG A 75 56.63 -14.27 -15.26
CA ARG A 75 57.34 -13.60 -16.36
C ARG A 75 56.38 -12.84 -17.28
N ILE A 76 55.16 -13.31 -17.46
CA ILE A 76 54.11 -12.62 -18.23
C ILE A 76 53.67 -11.34 -17.51
N GLU A 77 53.61 -11.40 -16.18
CA GLU A 77 53.31 -10.26 -15.30
C GLU A 77 54.38 -9.17 -15.40
N ASN A 78 55.67 -9.53 -15.33
CA ASN A 78 56.81 -8.62 -15.49
C ASN A 78 56.87 -7.91 -16.88
N LEU A 79 56.41 -8.59 -17.94
CA LEU A 79 56.28 -7.99 -19.27
C LEU A 79 55.09 -7.02 -19.38
N GLY A 80 54.05 -7.20 -18.55
CA GLY A 80 52.92 -6.29 -18.43
C GLY A 80 53.29 -4.97 -17.75
N GLU A 81 54.23 -4.98 -16.81
CA GLU A 81 54.70 -3.80 -16.09
C GLU A 81 55.65 -2.93 -16.92
N GLN A 82 56.53 -3.53 -17.74
CA GLN A 82 57.41 -2.78 -18.65
C GLN A 82 56.66 -2.03 -19.76
N ARG A 83 55.43 -2.45 -20.08
CA ARG A 83 54.54 -1.77 -21.04
C ARG A 83 53.91 -0.49 -20.46
N ALA A 84 53.78 -0.37 -19.14
CA ALA A 84 53.15 0.78 -18.49
C ALA A 84 54.07 2.01 -18.40
N ALA A 85 55.39 1.83 -18.53
CA ALA A 85 56.39 2.89 -18.35
C ALA A 85 56.77 3.67 -19.63
N LEU A 86 56.15 3.40 -20.78
CA LEU A 86 56.52 3.96 -22.11
C LEU A 86 55.50 4.96 -22.69
N MET A 87 54.61 5.54 -21.86
CA MET A 87 53.59 6.51 -22.29
C MET A 87 53.79 7.92 -21.69
N GLU A 88 54.97 8.52 -21.84
CA GLU A 88 55.20 9.94 -21.50
C GLU A 88 56.06 10.65 -22.55
N GLN A 89 55.40 11.41 -23.44
CA GLN A 89 55.80 12.69 -24.09
C GLN A 89 55.21 12.82 -25.52
N SER A 90 54.40 13.86 -25.73
CA SER A 90 53.64 14.12 -26.96
C SER A 90 54.37 15.08 -27.91
N ASP A 91 54.56 14.70 -29.18
CA ASP A 91 54.78 15.66 -30.28
C ASP A 91 54.28 15.10 -31.64
N VAL A 92 53.78 15.96 -32.52
CA VAL A 92 52.88 15.62 -33.65
C VAL A 92 53.59 14.90 -34.83
N ALA A 93 54.90 14.67 -34.77
CA ALA A 93 55.62 13.74 -35.65
C ALA A 93 55.42 12.24 -35.30
N GLN A 94 54.73 11.94 -34.19
CA GLN A 94 54.62 10.58 -33.65
C GLN A 94 53.54 9.69 -34.29
N ILE A 95 52.65 10.17 -35.16
CA ILE A 95 51.50 9.36 -35.62
C ILE A 95 51.91 8.17 -36.53
N CYS A 96 52.91 8.32 -37.40
CA CYS A 96 53.44 7.21 -38.20
C CYS A 96 54.33 6.26 -37.37
N GLN A 97 55.11 6.77 -36.41
CA GLN A 97 55.87 5.93 -35.48
C GLN A 97 54.98 5.15 -34.52
N LEU A 98 53.86 5.75 -34.09
CA LEU A 98 52.88 5.11 -33.22
C LEU A 98 52.17 3.95 -33.94
N ARG A 99 51.93 4.07 -35.24
CA ARG A 99 51.40 2.99 -36.08
C ARG A 99 52.38 1.81 -36.17
N GLU A 100 53.66 2.08 -36.41
CA GLU A 100 54.69 1.03 -36.46
C GLU A 100 54.92 0.41 -35.07
N ALA A 101 54.84 1.21 -33.99
CA ALA A 101 54.86 0.71 -32.62
C ALA A 101 53.66 -0.21 -32.31
N TYR A 102 52.45 0.14 -32.77
CA TYR A 102 51.28 -0.74 -32.65
C TYR A 102 51.43 -2.04 -33.48
N ARG A 103 52.10 -2.01 -34.63
CA ARG A 103 52.41 -3.22 -35.43
C ARG A 103 53.44 -4.12 -34.75
N GLU A 104 54.51 -3.56 -34.20
CA GLU A 104 55.52 -4.30 -33.42
C GLU A 104 54.88 -5.00 -32.21
N VAL A 105 54.01 -4.29 -31.46
CA VAL A 105 53.23 -4.87 -30.36
C VAL A 105 52.34 -6.03 -30.86
N GLY A 106 51.75 -5.90 -32.05
CA GLY A 106 50.98 -6.98 -32.67
C GLY A 106 51.83 -8.20 -33.06
N TYR A 107 53.05 -8.01 -33.58
CA TYR A 107 53.97 -9.11 -33.89
C TYR A 107 54.50 -9.81 -32.65
N ASP A 108 54.77 -9.09 -31.57
CA ASP A 108 55.19 -9.69 -30.30
C ASP A 108 54.07 -10.49 -29.64
N LEU A 109 52.82 -10.04 -29.77
CA LEU A 109 51.64 -10.82 -29.38
C LEU A 109 51.53 -12.14 -30.18
N VAL A 110 51.77 -12.12 -31.50
CA VAL A 110 51.78 -13.35 -32.33
C VAL A 110 52.88 -14.33 -31.88
N LYS A 111 54.08 -13.82 -31.55
CA LYS A 111 55.19 -14.66 -31.05
C LYS A 111 54.86 -15.30 -29.71
N LEU A 112 54.26 -14.53 -28.79
CA LEU A 112 53.80 -15.02 -27.49
C LEU A 112 52.72 -16.12 -27.63
N LEU A 113 51.72 -15.90 -28.47
CA LEU A 113 50.64 -16.86 -28.71
C LEU A 113 51.15 -18.19 -29.29
N ARG A 114 52.14 -18.15 -30.19
CA ARG A 114 52.80 -19.36 -30.73
C ARG A 114 53.60 -20.11 -29.67
N PHE A 115 54.25 -19.41 -28.75
CA PHE A 115 54.99 -20.04 -27.64
C PHE A 115 54.05 -20.77 -26.68
N VAL A 116 52.90 -20.17 -26.35
CA VAL A 116 51.87 -20.78 -25.50
C VAL A 116 51.25 -22.03 -26.15
N ASP A 117 50.91 -21.97 -27.44
CA ASP A 117 50.38 -23.12 -28.20
C ASP A 117 51.36 -24.32 -28.22
N MET A 118 52.66 -24.04 -28.35
CA MET A 118 53.71 -25.07 -28.35
C MET A 118 53.83 -25.78 -26.99
N ASN A 119 53.74 -25.04 -25.88
CA ASN A 119 53.77 -25.63 -24.53
C ASN A 119 52.49 -26.41 -24.20
N ALA A 120 51.32 -25.92 -24.61
CA ALA A 120 50.04 -26.64 -24.45
C ALA A 120 50.04 -27.98 -25.22
N THR A 121 50.58 -27.98 -26.43
CA THR A 121 50.77 -29.20 -27.24
C THR A 121 51.77 -30.17 -26.61
N GLY A 122 52.81 -29.65 -25.95
CA GLY A 122 53.81 -30.43 -25.20
C GLY A 122 53.19 -31.17 -24.01
N ILE A 123 52.41 -30.47 -23.18
CA ILE A 123 51.69 -31.03 -22.03
C ILE A 123 50.74 -32.14 -22.50
N ARG A 124 49.94 -31.90 -23.55
CA ARG A 124 49.03 -32.90 -24.15
C ARG A 124 49.76 -34.19 -24.53
N LYS A 125 50.94 -34.09 -25.16
CA LYS A 125 51.73 -35.26 -25.59
C LYS A 125 52.39 -36.00 -24.42
N ILE A 126 52.66 -35.32 -23.31
CA ILE A 126 53.21 -35.93 -22.08
C ILE A 126 52.11 -36.71 -21.36
N LEU A 127 50.95 -36.10 -21.13
CA LEU A 127 49.78 -36.72 -20.49
C LEU A 127 49.33 -37.99 -21.23
N LYS A 128 49.13 -37.90 -22.56
CA LYS A 128 48.73 -39.05 -23.40
C LYS A 128 49.74 -40.21 -23.37
N LYS A 129 51.02 -39.93 -23.13
CA LYS A 129 52.08 -40.94 -23.09
C LYS A 129 52.25 -41.57 -21.71
N PHE A 130 51.89 -40.84 -20.66
CA PHE A 130 51.78 -41.34 -19.30
C PHE A 130 50.64 -42.37 -19.22
N ASP A 131 49.45 -42.01 -19.71
CA ASP A 131 48.27 -42.90 -19.70
C ASP A 131 48.54 -44.23 -20.44
N LYS A 132 49.14 -44.14 -21.63
CA LYS A 132 49.43 -45.31 -22.47
C LYS A 132 50.47 -46.28 -21.86
N ARG A 133 51.33 -45.84 -20.93
CA ARG A 133 52.43 -46.67 -20.38
C ARG A 133 52.12 -47.31 -19.03
N PHE A 134 51.23 -46.73 -18.25
CA PHE A 134 50.89 -47.21 -16.91
C PHE A 134 49.49 -47.83 -16.80
N GLY A 135 48.68 -47.80 -17.88
CA GLY A 135 47.33 -48.36 -17.87
C GLY A 135 46.33 -47.57 -17.01
N TYR A 136 46.70 -46.35 -16.59
CA TYR A 136 45.89 -45.45 -15.77
C TYR A 136 45.45 -44.22 -16.58
N LYS A 137 44.33 -43.60 -16.22
CA LYS A 137 43.86 -42.33 -16.79
C LYS A 137 44.37 -41.13 -15.96
N PHE A 138 45.68 -40.88 -15.96
CA PHE A 138 46.27 -39.74 -15.24
C PHE A 138 45.79 -38.40 -15.80
N THR A 139 45.54 -38.34 -17.12
CA THR A 139 44.91 -37.18 -17.76
C THR A 139 43.63 -36.77 -17.04
N ASP A 140 42.80 -37.73 -16.62
CA ASP A 140 41.52 -37.48 -15.96
C ASP A 140 41.70 -36.93 -14.55
N TYR A 141 42.65 -37.48 -13.78
CA TYR A 141 43.00 -36.98 -12.43
C TYR A 141 43.59 -35.57 -12.49
N TYR A 142 44.55 -35.30 -13.37
CA TYR A 142 45.20 -33.99 -13.49
C TYR A 142 44.22 -32.90 -13.96
N VAL A 143 43.32 -33.24 -14.90
CA VAL A 143 42.33 -32.28 -15.42
C VAL A 143 41.21 -32.02 -14.41
N SER A 144 40.71 -33.03 -13.71
CA SER A 144 39.63 -32.89 -12.71
C SER A 144 40.07 -32.15 -11.44
N THR A 145 41.31 -32.32 -10.99
CA THR A 145 41.77 -31.74 -9.72
C THR A 145 42.50 -30.39 -9.85
N ARG A 146 43.16 -30.08 -10.98
CA ARG A 146 44.06 -28.90 -11.07
C ARG A 146 43.86 -28.02 -12.31
N ALA A 147 43.40 -28.55 -13.45
CA ALA A 147 43.23 -27.74 -14.67
C ALA A 147 41.99 -26.81 -14.64
N ASN A 148 40.94 -27.18 -13.88
CA ASN A 148 39.69 -26.41 -13.75
C ASN A 148 39.56 -25.64 -12.42
N HIS A 149 40.62 -25.58 -11.61
CA HIS A 149 40.60 -24.82 -10.34
C HIS A 149 40.70 -23.30 -10.61
N PRO A 150 39.95 -22.43 -9.91
CA PRO A 150 39.93 -20.98 -10.17
C PRO A 150 41.28 -20.25 -9.98
N TYR A 151 42.23 -20.89 -9.28
CA TYR A 151 43.62 -20.43 -9.11
C TYR A 151 44.63 -21.16 -10.02
N SER A 152 44.16 -21.94 -10.99
CA SER A 152 45.02 -22.65 -11.95
C SER A 152 45.75 -21.66 -12.83
N GLN A 153 47.08 -21.63 -12.75
CA GLN A 153 47.91 -20.71 -13.54
C GLN A 153 47.81 -21.00 -15.05
N LEU A 154 47.45 -22.23 -15.43
CA LEU A 154 47.12 -22.58 -16.81
C LEU A 154 45.84 -21.87 -17.29
N GLN A 155 44.83 -21.75 -16.43
CA GLN A 155 43.58 -21.05 -16.74
C GLN A 155 43.78 -19.52 -16.78
N GLN A 156 44.72 -18.98 -16.00
CA GLN A 156 45.13 -17.58 -16.08
C GLN A 156 45.87 -17.26 -17.39
N ILE A 157 46.75 -18.14 -17.87
CA ILE A 157 47.40 -18.03 -19.20
C ILE A 157 46.37 -18.12 -20.34
N ILE A 158 45.26 -18.85 -20.12
CA ILE A 158 44.23 -19.14 -21.14
C ILE A 158 43.03 -18.18 -21.09
N LYS A 159 42.96 -17.21 -20.17
CA LYS A 159 41.85 -16.24 -20.11
C LYS A 159 41.75 -15.43 -21.41
N GLN A 160 40.96 -15.95 -22.37
CA GLN A 160 40.70 -15.41 -23.71
C GLN A 160 40.24 -13.95 -23.67
N VAL A 161 39.65 -13.51 -22.55
CA VAL A 161 39.13 -12.15 -22.37
C VAL A 161 40.23 -11.09 -22.45
N GLY A 162 41.44 -11.36 -21.94
CA GLY A 162 42.56 -10.41 -21.98
C GLY A 162 43.15 -10.27 -23.39
N VAL A 163 43.39 -11.39 -24.07
CA VAL A 163 43.90 -11.40 -25.45
C VAL A 163 42.89 -10.76 -26.40
N VAL A 164 41.60 -11.14 -26.32
CA VAL A 164 40.54 -10.57 -27.17
C VAL A 164 40.35 -9.06 -26.92
N ALA A 165 40.49 -8.59 -25.68
CA ALA A 165 40.48 -7.15 -25.38
C ALA A 165 41.69 -6.42 -25.99
N VAL A 166 42.89 -7.02 -25.94
CA VAL A 166 44.11 -6.46 -26.56
C VAL A 166 44.01 -6.46 -28.10
N VAL A 167 43.48 -7.53 -28.71
CA VAL A 167 43.21 -7.58 -30.15
C VAL A 167 42.16 -6.54 -30.54
N GLY A 168 41.09 -6.40 -29.75
CA GLY A 168 40.06 -5.38 -29.98
C GLY A 168 40.57 -3.95 -29.79
N ALA A 169 41.51 -3.73 -28.87
CA ALA A 169 42.17 -2.43 -28.67
C ALA A 169 43.15 -2.11 -29.81
N LEU A 170 44.02 -3.06 -30.21
CA LEU A 170 44.91 -2.92 -31.36
C LEU A 170 44.13 -2.68 -32.66
N THR A 171 43.03 -3.41 -32.86
CA THR A 171 42.17 -3.26 -34.05
C THR A 171 41.48 -1.90 -34.07
N ARG A 172 40.95 -1.43 -32.94
CA ARG A 172 40.32 -0.10 -32.83
C ARG A 172 41.33 1.03 -32.98
N ASN A 173 42.52 0.93 -32.39
CA ASN A 173 43.54 1.96 -32.45
C ASN A 173 44.18 2.05 -33.85
N LEU A 174 44.44 0.90 -34.51
CA LEU A 174 44.92 0.89 -35.90
C LEU A 174 43.85 1.44 -36.86
N ALA A 175 42.57 1.13 -36.64
CA ALA A 175 41.47 1.68 -37.45
C ALA A 175 41.25 3.19 -37.22
N SER A 176 41.33 3.65 -35.97
CA SER A 176 41.19 5.07 -35.58
C SER A 176 42.29 5.96 -36.17
N LEU A 177 43.50 5.43 -36.35
CA LEU A 177 44.63 6.11 -36.98
C LEU A 177 44.55 6.10 -38.53
N GLN A 178 43.62 5.33 -39.11
CA GLN A 178 43.39 5.21 -40.55
C GLN A 178 42.38 6.25 -41.06
N ASP A 179 41.41 6.65 -40.24
CA ASP A 179 40.34 7.61 -40.60
C ASP A 179 40.78 9.09 -40.67
N HIS A 180 42.00 9.43 -40.22
CA HIS A 180 42.51 10.82 -40.26
C HIS A 180 43.40 11.13 -41.50
N GLN A 181 43.46 10.23 -42.48
CA GLN A 181 44.07 10.49 -43.79
C GLN A 181 43.00 10.65 -44.87
N GLY A 182 42.54 11.89 -45.09
CA GLY A 182 41.79 12.19 -46.33
C GLY A 182 40.87 13.39 -46.24
N SER A 183 41.43 14.57 -46.51
CA SER A 183 40.65 15.70 -47.03
C SER A 183 40.09 15.31 -48.39
N PHE A 184 38.79 15.02 -48.49
CA PHE A 184 38.12 14.79 -49.78
C PHE A 184 37.24 16.00 -50.15
N SER A 185 37.66 16.71 -51.19
CA SER A 185 37.12 18.01 -51.63
C SER A 185 36.02 17.90 -52.71
N SER A 186 35.26 16.80 -52.77
CA SER A 186 34.17 16.64 -53.75
C SER A 186 33.12 15.63 -53.28
N ILE A 187 31.83 15.95 -53.48
CA ILE A 187 30.66 15.24 -52.94
C ILE A 187 30.27 14.01 -53.81
N TYR A 188 31.08 13.62 -54.80
CA TYR A 188 30.81 12.50 -55.70
C TYR A 188 31.85 11.36 -55.67
N ASP A 189 32.84 11.41 -54.77
CA ASP A 189 33.79 10.31 -54.61
C ASP A 189 33.26 9.27 -53.62
N HIS A 190 32.91 8.06 -54.09
CA HIS A 190 32.68 6.90 -53.21
C HIS A 190 34.02 6.32 -52.73
N PRO A 191 34.28 6.21 -51.42
CA PRO A 191 35.48 5.56 -50.92
C PRO A 191 35.42 4.04 -51.14
N SER A 192 36.39 3.54 -51.89
CA SER A 192 36.70 2.15 -52.14
C SER A 192 37.43 1.50 -50.95
N ILE A 193 36.96 0.31 -50.55
CA ILE A 193 37.63 -0.79 -49.83
C ILE A 193 38.56 -0.39 -48.64
N ILE A 194 38.10 -0.65 -47.42
CA ILE A 194 38.92 -0.64 -46.20
C ILE A 194 39.93 -1.80 -46.25
N LEU A 195 41.22 -1.53 -46.53
CA LEU A 195 42.30 -2.51 -46.35
C LEU A 195 42.51 -2.78 -44.84
N LYS A 196 42.27 -4.02 -44.39
CA LYS A 196 42.62 -4.49 -43.03
C LYS A 196 44.13 -4.69 -42.90
N ASP A 197 44.71 -4.28 -41.77
CA ASP A 197 46.15 -4.41 -41.52
C ASP A 197 46.58 -5.89 -41.35
N PRO A 198 47.65 -6.38 -42.03
CA PRO A 198 48.05 -7.80 -42.07
C PRO A 198 48.46 -8.39 -40.71
N VAL A 199 48.84 -7.55 -39.75
CA VAL A 199 49.18 -8.00 -38.38
C VAL A 199 47.94 -8.55 -37.65
N ILE A 200 46.78 -7.93 -37.86
CA ILE A 200 45.51 -8.32 -37.23
C ILE A 200 45.06 -9.71 -37.71
N GLU A 201 45.30 -10.02 -38.98
CA GLU A 201 44.97 -11.32 -39.56
C GLU A 201 45.84 -12.46 -38.97
N GLN A 202 47.15 -12.21 -38.77
CA GLN A 202 48.06 -13.18 -38.14
C GLN A 202 47.75 -13.43 -36.66
N ILE A 203 47.29 -12.39 -35.95
CA ILE A 203 46.83 -12.49 -34.56
C ILE A 203 45.58 -13.38 -34.51
N ASN A 204 44.58 -13.11 -35.35
CA ASN A 204 43.34 -13.90 -35.38
C ASN A 204 43.59 -15.38 -35.73
N LEU A 205 44.48 -15.67 -36.69
CA LEU A 205 44.86 -17.05 -37.02
C LEU A 205 45.59 -17.77 -35.86
N SER A 206 46.48 -17.06 -35.15
CA SER A 206 47.18 -17.61 -33.99
C SER A 206 46.24 -17.86 -32.81
N VAL A 207 45.28 -16.97 -32.57
CA VAL A 207 44.22 -17.13 -31.56
C VAL A 207 43.29 -18.30 -31.91
N GLN A 208 42.88 -18.46 -33.17
CA GLN A 208 42.07 -19.60 -33.60
C GLN A 208 42.79 -20.94 -33.42
N LYS A 209 44.07 -21.03 -33.77
CA LYS A 209 44.90 -22.23 -33.53
C LYS A 209 45.02 -22.57 -32.05
N LEU A 210 45.34 -21.58 -31.22
CA LEU A 210 45.42 -21.76 -29.77
C LEU A 210 44.08 -22.24 -29.21
N THR A 211 42.97 -21.65 -29.67
CA THR A 211 41.60 -22.02 -29.28
C THR A 211 41.27 -23.47 -29.67
N HIS A 212 41.71 -23.94 -30.83
CA HIS A 212 41.53 -25.34 -31.24
C HIS A 212 42.40 -26.30 -30.41
N SER A 213 43.63 -25.90 -30.06
CA SER A 213 44.52 -26.64 -29.16
C SER A 213 43.98 -26.71 -27.72
N THR A 214 43.26 -25.69 -27.24
CA THR A 214 42.66 -25.68 -25.89
C THR A 214 41.29 -26.34 -25.86
N ASN A 215 40.47 -26.23 -26.91
CA ASN A 215 39.17 -26.87 -27.00
C ASN A 215 39.26 -28.40 -26.96
N PHE A 216 40.35 -29.00 -27.45
CA PHE A 216 40.60 -30.44 -27.26
C PHE A 216 40.96 -30.81 -25.81
N MET A 217 41.64 -29.95 -25.05
CA MET A 217 41.89 -30.17 -23.61
C MET A 217 40.61 -30.00 -22.79
N HIS A 218 39.75 -29.05 -23.19
CA HIS A 218 38.42 -28.88 -22.64
C HIS A 218 37.50 -30.06 -22.99
N PHE A 219 37.55 -30.54 -24.24
CA PHE A 219 36.87 -31.76 -24.70
C PHE A 219 37.36 -33.00 -23.94
N LEU A 220 38.68 -33.14 -23.70
CA LEU A 220 39.22 -34.21 -22.85
C LEU A 220 38.80 -34.06 -21.39
N GLY A 221 38.72 -32.84 -20.84
CA GLY A 221 38.19 -32.62 -19.49
C GLY A 221 36.71 -32.96 -19.36
N GLN A 222 35.93 -32.66 -20.39
CA GLN A 222 34.52 -33.03 -20.49
C GLN A 222 34.32 -34.53 -20.71
N HIS A 223 35.24 -35.21 -21.43
CA HIS A 223 35.21 -36.67 -21.65
C HIS A 223 35.93 -37.50 -20.57
N ALA A 224 36.81 -36.91 -19.77
CA ALA A 224 37.40 -37.49 -18.57
C ALA A 224 36.39 -37.55 -17.42
N LEU A 225 35.46 -36.59 -17.40
CA LEU A 225 34.29 -36.56 -16.51
C LEU A 225 33.16 -37.48 -17.00
N ILE A 226 33.34 -38.15 -18.14
CA ILE A 226 32.44 -39.19 -18.68
C ILE A 226 33.24 -40.51 -18.67
N VAL A 227 33.17 -41.27 -17.58
CA VAL A 227 33.67 -42.66 -17.54
C VAL A 227 32.77 -43.54 -18.44
N PRO A 228 33.30 -44.26 -19.44
CA PRO A 228 32.60 -45.39 -20.04
C PRO A 228 32.90 -46.68 -19.25
N GLU A 229 31.85 -47.27 -18.71
CA GLU A 229 31.56 -48.68 -18.34
C GLU A 229 32.73 -49.64 -18.03
N ASP A 230 32.76 -50.16 -16.78
CA ASP A 230 32.86 -51.60 -16.48
C ASP A 230 33.00 -51.86 -14.96
N MET A 231 31.86 -52.04 -14.29
CA MET A 231 31.57 -53.01 -13.21
C MET A 231 30.27 -52.61 -12.53
N GLN A 232 29.21 -53.34 -12.85
CA GLN A 232 27.95 -53.35 -12.12
C GLN A 232 28.18 -53.53 -10.61
N SER A 233 27.74 -52.54 -9.82
CA SER A 233 27.39 -52.75 -8.41
C SER A 233 25.99 -52.23 -8.13
N ARG A 234 24.98 -52.93 -8.68
CA ARG A 234 23.62 -53.16 -8.16
C ARG A 234 22.77 -51.99 -7.58
N SER A 235 23.23 -50.74 -7.58
CA SER A 235 22.58 -49.58 -6.93
C SER A 235 21.91 -48.64 -7.94
N ASP A 236 22.45 -48.47 -9.14
CA ASP A 236 21.86 -47.59 -10.16
C ASP A 236 20.64 -48.18 -10.89
N LEU A 237 20.34 -49.47 -10.70
CA LEU A 237 19.06 -50.07 -11.15
C LEU A 237 17.90 -49.82 -10.15
N VAL A 238 18.18 -49.18 -9.01
CA VAL A 238 17.17 -48.87 -7.98
C VAL A 238 16.63 -47.44 -8.12
N ASP A 239 17.37 -46.50 -8.73
CA ASP A 239 16.99 -45.08 -8.76
C ASP A 239 15.98 -44.69 -9.85
N GLU A 240 15.72 -45.55 -10.85
CA GLU A 240 14.58 -45.35 -11.76
C GLU A 240 13.22 -45.68 -11.10
N LYS A 241 13.19 -46.34 -9.93
CA LYS A 241 11.94 -46.69 -9.22
C LYS A 241 11.42 -45.61 -8.26
N SER A 242 12.17 -44.55 -7.97
CA SER A 242 11.79 -43.51 -6.98
C SER A 242 11.07 -42.29 -7.60
N TYR A 243 11.13 -42.12 -8.92
CA TYR A 243 10.54 -40.98 -9.62
C TYR A 243 9.07 -41.23 -10.00
N HIS A 244 8.15 -40.49 -9.37
CA HIS A 244 6.72 -40.55 -9.69
C HIS A 244 6.23 -39.19 -10.25
N PHE A 245 5.97 -39.15 -11.56
CA PHE A 245 5.60 -37.91 -12.27
C PHE A 245 4.37 -37.22 -11.66
N VAL A 246 3.35 -37.98 -11.24
CA VAL A 246 2.13 -37.41 -10.62
C VAL A 246 2.43 -36.74 -9.28
N SER A 247 3.40 -37.24 -8.51
CA SER A 247 3.82 -36.60 -7.25
C SER A 247 4.51 -35.25 -7.51
N LEU A 248 5.31 -35.14 -8.60
CA LEU A 248 5.87 -33.86 -9.05
C LEU A 248 4.77 -32.89 -9.50
N LEU A 249 3.76 -33.36 -10.23
CA LEU A 249 2.63 -32.53 -10.67
C LEU A 249 1.83 -31.97 -9.47
N LEU A 250 1.51 -32.80 -8.48
CA LEU A 250 0.84 -32.37 -7.25
C LEU A 250 1.67 -31.33 -6.48
N ASN A 251 2.99 -31.49 -6.45
CA ASN A 251 3.91 -30.54 -5.84
C ASN A 251 3.92 -29.17 -6.54
N LEU A 252 3.90 -29.17 -7.88
CA LEU A 252 3.78 -27.94 -8.68
C LEU A 252 2.39 -27.30 -8.52
N LEU A 253 1.32 -28.11 -8.47
CA LEU A 253 -0.04 -27.65 -8.27
C LEU A 253 -0.24 -27.01 -6.88
N ASN A 254 0.37 -27.58 -5.83
CA ASN A 254 0.39 -26.96 -4.50
C ASN A 254 0.96 -25.54 -4.54
N THR A 255 2.10 -25.39 -5.23
CA THR A 255 2.77 -24.09 -5.39
C THR A 255 1.86 -23.11 -6.15
N PHE A 256 1.25 -23.56 -7.24
CA PHE A 256 0.30 -22.75 -8.00
C PHE A 256 -0.89 -22.28 -7.15
N LEU A 257 -1.59 -23.21 -6.48
CA LEU A 257 -2.76 -22.92 -5.64
C LEU A 257 -2.41 -22.00 -4.47
N TYR A 258 -1.24 -22.16 -3.86
CA TYR A 258 -0.77 -21.28 -2.78
C TYR A 258 -0.54 -19.85 -3.27
N MET A 259 0.02 -19.68 -4.46
CA MET A 259 0.20 -18.35 -5.05
C MET A 259 -1.13 -17.71 -5.43
N VAL A 260 -2.08 -18.48 -5.98
CA VAL A 260 -3.47 -18.00 -6.19
C VAL A 260 -4.07 -17.53 -4.87
N ASN A 261 -3.96 -18.33 -3.80
CA ASN A 261 -4.48 -18.00 -2.46
C ASN A 261 -3.89 -16.69 -1.88
N THR A 262 -2.63 -16.40 -2.22
CA THR A 262 -1.93 -15.23 -1.72
C THR A 262 -2.44 -13.97 -2.42
N TYR A 263 -2.56 -14.00 -3.75
CA TYR A 263 -2.84 -12.80 -4.56
C TYR A 263 -4.31 -12.59 -4.93
N ILE A 264 -5.19 -13.60 -4.76
CA ILE A 264 -6.64 -13.46 -5.02
C ILE A 264 -7.29 -12.37 -4.16
N ILE A 265 -6.72 -12.06 -3.00
CA ILE A 265 -7.28 -11.05 -2.10
C ILE A 265 -6.79 -9.62 -2.39
N VAL A 266 -5.70 -9.47 -3.15
CA VAL A 266 -5.00 -8.18 -3.31
C VAL A 266 -5.91 -7.09 -3.90
N PRO A 267 -6.72 -7.37 -4.95
CA PRO A 267 -7.63 -6.36 -5.50
C PRO A 267 -8.72 -5.89 -4.53
N THR A 268 -9.06 -6.68 -3.50
CA THR A 268 -10.20 -6.43 -2.59
C THR A 268 -9.76 -6.16 -1.14
N ALA A 269 -8.47 -6.20 -0.83
CA ALA A 269 -7.97 -6.18 0.55
C ALA A 269 -8.23 -4.85 1.26
N ASP A 270 -8.15 -3.74 0.54
CA ASP A 270 -8.45 -2.39 1.02
C ASP A 270 -9.95 -2.22 1.29
N ASP A 271 -10.81 -2.63 0.36
CA ASP A 271 -12.26 -2.59 0.54
C ASP A 271 -12.73 -3.49 1.68
N TYR A 272 -12.14 -4.68 1.84
CA TYR A 272 -12.47 -5.58 2.94
C TYR A 272 -12.07 -4.97 4.29
N SER A 273 -10.90 -4.36 4.39
CA SER A 273 -10.46 -3.62 5.57
C SER A 273 -11.46 -2.52 5.97
N VAL A 274 -11.85 -1.68 5.00
CA VAL A 274 -12.81 -0.60 5.23
C VAL A 274 -14.17 -1.14 5.66
N SER A 275 -14.62 -2.23 5.06
CA SER A 275 -15.91 -2.85 5.41
C SER A 275 -15.97 -3.41 6.84
N LEU A 276 -14.81 -3.71 7.45
CA LEU A 276 -14.69 -4.17 8.84
C LEU A 276 -14.36 -3.03 9.82
N GLY A 277 -14.43 -1.76 9.38
CA GLY A 277 -14.21 -0.59 10.23
C GLY A 277 -12.74 -0.21 10.44
N ALA A 278 -11.82 -0.67 9.59
CA ALA A 278 -10.41 -0.31 9.61
C ALA A 278 -10.01 0.57 8.41
N ALA A 279 -8.90 1.30 8.48
CA ALA A 279 -8.42 2.10 7.35
C ALA A 279 -8.07 1.20 6.14
N ALA A 280 -8.27 1.69 4.92
CA ALA A 280 -7.94 0.96 3.68
C ALA A 280 -6.51 0.42 3.67
N THR A 281 -5.60 1.16 4.29
CA THR A 281 -4.17 0.88 4.39
C THR A 281 -3.81 -0.28 5.31
N VAL A 282 -4.74 -0.75 6.14
CA VAL A 282 -4.60 -2.00 6.90
C VAL A 282 -4.62 -3.21 5.94
N CYS A 283 -4.90 -3.02 4.65
CA CYS A 283 -4.66 -4.02 3.60
C CYS A 283 -3.23 -4.58 3.62
N GLY A 284 -2.21 -3.76 3.93
CA GLY A 284 -0.83 -4.23 4.07
C GLY A 284 -0.67 -5.26 5.19
N VAL A 285 -1.34 -5.06 6.32
CA VAL A 285 -1.36 -6.03 7.44
C VAL A 285 -2.12 -7.31 7.04
N ILE A 286 -3.25 -7.17 6.33
CA ILE A 286 -4.06 -8.31 5.87
C ILE A 286 -3.27 -9.17 4.86
N ILE A 287 -2.56 -8.53 3.93
CA ILE A 287 -1.70 -9.20 2.94
C ILE A 287 -0.50 -9.83 3.65
N GLY A 288 0.24 -9.03 4.44
CA GLY A 288 1.51 -9.41 5.05
C GLY A 288 1.43 -10.36 6.24
N SER A 289 0.28 -10.48 6.92
CA SER A 289 0.08 -11.46 8.00
C SER A 289 0.37 -12.91 7.55
N MET A 290 0.07 -13.24 6.30
CA MET A 290 0.40 -14.54 5.71
C MET A 290 1.91 -14.76 5.60
N ALA A 291 2.68 -13.73 5.19
CA ALA A 291 4.13 -13.81 5.08
C ALA A 291 4.81 -13.89 6.46
N VAL A 292 4.26 -13.20 7.48
CA VAL A 292 4.77 -13.28 8.87
C VAL A 292 4.66 -14.70 9.41
N ALA A 293 3.50 -15.33 9.28
CA ALA A 293 3.32 -16.72 9.71
C ALA A 293 4.17 -17.71 8.90
N GLN A 294 4.40 -17.41 7.61
CA GLN A 294 5.21 -18.24 6.73
C GLN A 294 6.64 -18.43 7.27
N ILE A 295 7.31 -17.36 7.77
CA ILE A 295 8.69 -17.40 8.30
C ILE A 295 8.86 -18.50 9.36
N PHE A 296 7.88 -18.65 10.25
CA PHE A 296 7.93 -19.67 11.30
C PHE A 296 7.65 -21.07 10.75
N SER A 297 6.71 -21.18 9.82
CA SER A 297 6.31 -22.47 9.24
C SER A 297 7.39 -23.09 8.35
N SER A 298 8.17 -22.30 7.61
CA SER A 298 9.18 -22.80 6.66
C SER A 298 10.30 -23.57 7.35
N VAL A 299 10.73 -23.14 8.54
CA VAL A 299 11.73 -23.86 9.35
C VAL A 299 11.17 -25.21 9.81
N TYR A 300 9.94 -25.24 10.31
CA TYR A 300 9.27 -26.46 10.77
C TYR A 300 9.05 -27.45 9.62
N PHE A 301 8.56 -26.97 8.47
CA PHE A 301 8.37 -27.77 7.28
C PHE A 301 9.70 -28.28 6.68
N SER A 302 10.77 -27.49 6.75
CA SER A 302 12.11 -27.94 6.36
C SER A 302 12.58 -29.09 7.27
N ALA A 303 12.38 -28.99 8.58
CA ALA A 303 12.71 -30.06 9.52
C ALA A 303 11.85 -31.32 9.29
N TRP A 304 10.55 -31.16 9.07
CA TRP A 304 9.59 -32.25 8.87
C TRP A 304 9.82 -32.99 7.55
N SER A 305 10.19 -32.27 6.48
CA SER A 305 10.54 -32.87 5.18
C SER A 305 11.78 -33.76 5.20
N ASN A 306 12.59 -33.76 6.28
CA ASN A 306 13.63 -34.77 6.47
C ASN A 306 13.05 -36.19 6.66
N ARG A 307 11.81 -36.31 7.15
CA ARG A 307 11.17 -37.59 7.49
C ARG A 307 10.07 -37.99 6.51
N SER A 308 9.32 -37.03 5.98
CA SER A 308 8.24 -37.30 5.02
C SER A 308 7.85 -36.03 4.27
N TYR A 309 7.48 -36.17 2.98
CA TYR A 309 6.93 -35.11 2.13
C TYR A 309 5.40 -35.08 2.16
N PHE A 310 4.73 -36.24 2.23
CA PHE A 310 3.26 -36.32 2.23
C PHE A 310 2.62 -35.66 3.47
N ARG A 311 3.12 -35.97 4.68
CA ARG A 311 2.51 -35.47 5.93
C ARG A 311 2.52 -33.93 6.04
N PRO A 312 3.64 -33.23 5.74
CA PRO A 312 3.65 -31.77 5.61
C PRO A 312 2.62 -31.20 4.63
N LEU A 313 2.45 -31.82 3.45
CA LEU A 313 1.53 -31.35 2.41
C LEU A 313 0.06 -31.50 2.83
N VAL A 314 -0.27 -32.57 3.56
CA VAL A 314 -1.58 -32.77 4.16
C VAL A 314 -1.86 -31.69 5.22
N PHE A 315 -0.93 -31.47 6.15
CA PHE A 315 -1.07 -30.44 7.18
C PHE A 315 -1.23 -29.04 6.58
N SER A 316 -0.41 -28.71 5.57
CA SER A 316 -0.50 -27.49 4.79
C SER A 316 -1.91 -27.27 4.21
N SER A 317 -2.47 -28.31 3.57
CA SER A 317 -3.80 -28.23 2.95
C SER A 317 -4.92 -28.03 3.98
N ILE A 318 -4.81 -28.66 5.16
CA ILE A 318 -5.78 -28.49 6.26
C ILE A 318 -5.72 -27.06 6.82
N MET A 319 -4.53 -26.52 7.07
CA MET A 319 -4.37 -25.13 7.54
C MET A 319 -4.92 -24.12 6.54
N LEU A 320 -4.65 -24.32 5.24
CA LEU A 320 -5.16 -23.46 4.17
C LEU A 320 -6.68 -23.56 3.99
N PHE A 321 -7.29 -24.72 4.24
CA PHE A 321 -8.74 -24.88 4.27
C PHE A 321 -9.37 -24.04 5.40
N PHE A 322 -8.90 -24.19 6.64
CA PHE A 322 -9.45 -23.47 7.79
C PHE A 322 -9.16 -21.96 7.73
N GLY A 323 -7.97 -21.56 7.28
CA GLY A 323 -7.62 -20.15 7.14
C GLY A 323 -8.53 -19.41 6.14
N ASN A 324 -8.84 -20.04 5.01
CA ASN A 324 -9.76 -19.48 4.01
C ASN A 324 -11.21 -19.48 4.46
N LEU A 325 -11.63 -20.48 5.25
CA LEU A 325 -12.96 -20.49 5.87
C LEU A 325 -13.13 -19.31 6.85
N LEU A 326 -12.15 -19.08 7.72
CA LEU A 326 -12.17 -17.94 8.65
C LEU A 326 -12.10 -16.60 7.92
N TYR A 327 -11.32 -16.50 6.84
CA TYR A 327 -11.29 -15.31 6.00
C TYR A 327 -12.67 -14.95 5.45
N ALA A 328 -13.44 -15.94 4.99
CA ALA A 328 -14.80 -15.71 4.48
C ALA A 328 -15.80 -15.35 5.58
N LEU A 329 -15.71 -15.99 6.76
CA LEU A 329 -16.61 -15.75 7.89
C LEU A 329 -16.38 -14.42 8.61
N ALA A 330 -15.20 -13.81 8.46
CA ALA A 330 -14.86 -12.56 9.16
C ALA A 330 -15.83 -11.40 8.85
N TYR A 331 -16.39 -11.36 7.64
CA TYR A 331 -17.42 -10.39 7.25
C TYR A 331 -18.71 -10.57 8.04
N ASP A 332 -19.21 -11.80 8.13
CA ASP A 332 -20.46 -12.11 8.83
C ASP A 332 -20.33 -11.97 10.37
N LEU A 333 -19.11 -12.17 10.89
CA LEU A 333 -18.77 -11.95 12.30
C LEU A 333 -18.37 -10.50 12.63
N ASN A 334 -18.27 -9.63 11.62
CA ASN A 334 -17.82 -8.24 11.74
C ASN A 334 -16.54 -8.07 12.58
N SER A 335 -15.51 -8.89 12.33
CA SER A 335 -14.29 -8.93 13.15
C SER A 335 -13.01 -8.95 12.31
N LEU A 336 -12.24 -7.86 12.40
CA LEU A 336 -10.90 -7.76 11.82
C LEU A 336 -9.93 -8.80 12.41
N THR A 337 -10.09 -9.16 13.68
CA THR A 337 -9.26 -10.17 14.35
C THR A 337 -9.42 -11.54 13.70
N VAL A 338 -10.66 -11.95 13.40
CA VAL A 338 -10.93 -13.23 12.72
C VAL A 338 -10.30 -13.25 11.33
N LEU A 339 -10.36 -12.13 10.61
CA LEU A 339 -9.72 -11.98 9.30
C LEU A 339 -8.21 -12.22 9.39
N ILE A 340 -7.53 -11.55 10.33
CA ILE A 340 -6.07 -11.66 10.51
C ILE A 340 -5.69 -13.08 10.95
N VAL A 341 -6.44 -13.70 11.87
CA VAL A 341 -6.22 -15.09 12.29
C VAL A 341 -6.36 -16.05 11.11
N GLY A 342 -7.38 -15.87 10.27
CA GLY A 342 -7.54 -16.66 9.04
C GLY A 342 -6.32 -16.56 8.11
N ARG A 343 -5.78 -15.34 7.94
CA ARG A 343 -4.58 -15.10 7.11
C ARG A 343 -3.31 -15.68 7.73
N LEU A 344 -3.13 -15.59 9.04
CA LEU A 344 -2.02 -16.22 9.76
C LEU A 344 -2.04 -17.74 9.57
N LEU A 345 -3.22 -18.38 9.67
CA LEU A 345 -3.39 -19.80 9.41
C LEU A 345 -3.05 -20.18 7.97
N CYS A 346 -3.45 -19.37 6.98
CA CYS A 346 -3.02 -19.55 5.58
C CYS A 346 -1.49 -19.49 5.44
N GLY A 347 -0.82 -18.62 6.19
CA GLY A 347 0.65 -18.53 6.19
C GLY A 347 1.32 -19.74 6.84
N LEU A 348 0.77 -20.25 7.94
CA LEU A 348 1.24 -21.48 8.59
C LEU A 348 1.11 -22.71 7.68
N GLY A 349 0.20 -22.67 6.71
CA GLY A 349 0.05 -23.70 5.69
C GLY A 349 1.05 -23.63 4.54
N SER A 350 2.08 -22.79 4.56
CA SER A 350 3.02 -22.63 3.45
C SER A 350 3.99 -23.82 3.26
N ALA A 351 3.65 -24.75 2.37
CA ALA A 351 4.53 -25.88 2.01
C ALA A 351 5.65 -25.52 1.01
N ARG A 352 5.92 -24.23 0.71
CA ARG A 352 6.90 -23.84 -0.33
C ARG A 352 8.31 -24.39 -0.10
N ALA A 353 8.75 -24.49 1.16
CA ALA A 353 10.04 -25.09 1.51
C ALA A 353 10.08 -26.60 1.18
N VAL A 354 8.99 -27.31 1.46
CA VAL A 354 8.82 -28.74 1.12
C VAL A 354 8.81 -28.92 -0.39
N ASN A 355 8.11 -28.04 -1.12
CA ASN A 355 7.98 -28.17 -2.57
C ASN A 355 9.32 -27.99 -3.30
N ARG A 356 10.13 -27.02 -2.87
CA ARG A 356 11.49 -26.81 -3.40
C ARG A 356 12.41 -27.97 -3.07
N ARG A 357 12.32 -28.48 -1.84
CA ARG A 357 13.12 -29.62 -1.40
C ARG A 357 12.79 -30.90 -2.15
N TYR A 358 11.51 -31.18 -2.38
CA TYR A 358 11.08 -32.33 -3.17
C TYR A 358 11.70 -32.35 -4.57
N ILE A 359 11.80 -31.18 -5.22
CA ILE A 359 12.46 -31.04 -6.53
C ILE A 359 13.97 -31.30 -6.42
N SER A 360 14.62 -30.82 -5.36
CA SER A 360 16.05 -31.05 -5.12
C SER A 360 16.36 -32.53 -4.84
N ASP A 361 15.54 -33.18 -4.03
CA ASP A 361 15.85 -34.49 -3.46
C ASP A 361 15.33 -35.65 -4.33
N CYS A 362 14.15 -35.51 -4.96
CA CYS A 362 13.47 -36.62 -5.63
C CYS A 362 13.49 -36.56 -7.17
N VAL A 363 13.89 -35.43 -7.77
CA VAL A 363 13.93 -35.28 -9.23
C VAL A 363 15.33 -35.59 -9.76
N PRO A 364 15.47 -36.53 -10.72
CA PRO A 364 16.74 -36.86 -11.37
C PRO A 364 17.46 -35.64 -11.93
N LEU A 365 18.80 -35.59 -11.81
CA LEU A 365 19.63 -34.47 -12.25
C LEU A 365 19.38 -34.02 -13.70
N LYS A 366 19.05 -34.95 -14.60
CA LYS A 366 18.74 -34.67 -16.02
C LYS A 366 17.50 -33.80 -16.23
N ILE A 367 16.49 -33.90 -15.35
CA ILE A 367 15.20 -33.18 -15.46
C ILE A 367 14.97 -32.16 -14.33
N ARG A 368 15.88 -32.07 -13.36
CA ARG A 368 15.79 -31.15 -12.21
C ARG A 368 15.75 -29.67 -12.59
N LEU A 369 16.50 -29.29 -13.62
CA LEU A 369 16.48 -27.92 -14.13
C LEU A 369 15.10 -27.55 -14.72
N GLN A 370 14.49 -28.48 -15.47
CA GLN A 370 13.14 -28.32 -16.02
C GLN A 370 12.08 -28.28 -14.92
N ALA A 371 12.18 -29.14 -13.90
CA ALA A 371 11.27 -29.12 -12.75
C ALA A 371 11.38 -27.83 -11.93
N SER A 372 12.59 -27.28 -11.77
CA SER A 372 12.81 -25.99 -11.09
C SER A 372 12.24 -24.82 -11.90
N ALA A 373 12.39 -24.83 -13.23
CA ALA A 373 11.73 -23.86 -14.11
C ALA A 373 10.19 -23.99 -14.07
N GLY A 374 9.68 -25.22 -13.96
CA GLY A 374 8.26 -25.50 -13.75
C GLY A 374 7.71 -24.91 -12.44
N PHE A 375 8.48 -24.97 -11.34
CA PHE A 375 8.11 -24.36 -10.05
C PHE A 375 7.99 -22.83 -10.14
N VAL A 376 8.94 -22.18 -10.82
CA VAL A 376 8.92 -20.71 -11.04
C VAL A 376 7.71 -20.35 -11.92
N SER A 377 7.48 -21.09 -13.00
CA SER A 377 6.35 -20.87 -13.91
C SER A 377 5.00 -21.07 -13.21
N ALA A 378 4.86 -22.12 -12.39
CA ALA A 378 3.66 -22.37 -11.60
C ALA A 378 3.42 -21.26 -10.56
N SER A 379 4.49 -20.71 -9.97
CA SER A 379 4.38 -19.58 -9.05
C SER A 379 3.86 -18.32 -9.77
N ALA A 380 4.43 -18.01 -10.93
CA ALA A 380 4.03 -16.86 -11.75
C ALA A 380 2.59 -16.94 -12.26
N LEU A 381 2.20 -18.11 -12.77
CA LEU A 381 0.82 -18.39 -13.19
C LEU A 381 -0.17 -18.20 -12.03
N GLY A 382 0.20 -18.62 -10.82
CA GLY A 382 -0.65 -18.42 -9.64
C GLY A 382 -0.81 -16.95 -9.25
N MET A 383 0.26 -16.14 -9.36
CA MET A 383 0.21 -14.70 -9.14
C MET A 383 -0.71 -13.98 -10.15
N ALA A 384 -0.75 -14.44 -11.40
CA ALA A 384 -1.62 -13.88 -12.44
C ALA A 384 -3.09 -14.33 -12.25
N CYS A 385 -3.30 -15.61 -11.95
CA CYS A 385 -4.62 -16.22 -11.84
C CYS A 385 -5.41 -15.72 -10.62
N GLY A 386 -4.73 -15.42 -9.50
CA GLY A 386 -5.37 -14.88 -8.29
C GLY A 386 -6.22 -13.63 -8.56
N PRO A 387 -5.61 -12.50 -8.98
CA PRO A 387 -6.34 -11.28 -9.31
C PRO A 387 -7.38 -11.47 -10.41
N ALA A 388 -7.07 -12.27 -11.45
CA ALA A 388 -8.04 -12.58 -12.51
C ALA A 388 -9.32 -13.23 -11.96
N LEU A 389 -9.17 -14.19 -11.04
CA LEU A 389 -10.30 -14.86 -10.41
C LEU A 389 -11.09 -13.90 -9.52
N ALA A 390 -10.41 -13.02 -8.77
CA ALA A 390 -11.07 -11.97 -7.98
C ALA A 390 -11.93 -11.02 -8.84
N GLY A 391 -11.45 -10.68 -10.04
CA GLY A 391 -12.18 -9.86 -11.02
C GLY A 391 -13.42 -10.55 -11.61
N LEU A 392 -13.43 -11.89 -11.71
CA LEU A 392 -14.57 -12.68 -12.18
C LEU A 392 -15.61 -12.95 -11.07
N LEU A 393 -15.16 -12.96 -9.81
CA LEU A 393 -15.94 -13.28 -8.61
C LEU A 393 -16.70 -12.06 -8.06
N GLN A 394 -17.50 -11.39 -8.91
CA GLN A 394 -18.20 -10.14 -8.56
C GLN A 394 -19.69 -10.36 -8.25
N ILE A 395 -20.02 -11.48 -7.61
CA ILE A 395 -21.40 -11.91 -7.34
C ILE A 395 -21.81 -11.42 -5.93
N LYS A 396 -23.05 -10.92 -5.80
CA LYS A 396 -23.67 -10.57 -4.51
C LYS A 396 -24.84 -11.51 -4.23
N LEU A 397 -24.66 -12.47 -3.31
CA LEU A 397 -25.67 -13.44 -2.89
C LEU A 397 -25.61 -13.64 -1.37
N LYS A 398 -26.74 -13.92 -0.74
CA LYS A 398 -26.80 -14.30 0.68
C LYS A 398 -27.60 -15.58 0.81
N ILE A 399 -26.98 -16.64 1.34
CA ILE A 399 -27.56 -17.98 1.42
C ILE A 399 -27.39 -18.47 2.87
N TYR A 400 -28.50 -18.85 3.54
CA TYR A 400 -28.50 -19.36 4.92
C TYR A 400 -27.69 -18.53 5.94
N GLY A 401 -27.74 -17.21 5.85
CA GLY A 401 -27.03 -16.30 6.76
C GLY A 401 -25.57 -16.02 6.40
N LEU A 402 -24.98 -16.78 5.45
CA LEU A 402 -23.63 -16.56 4.94
C LEU A 402 -23.65 -15.57 3.76
N THR A 403 -22.73 -14.61 3.78
CA THR A 403 -22.63 -13.57 2.74
C THR A 403 -21.59 -13.96 1.69
N PHE A 404 -22.01 -13.96 0.43
CA PHE A 404 -21.16 -14.13 -0.75
C PHE A 404 -21.10 -12.79 -1.48
N ASN A 405 -20.03 -12.04 -1.27
CA ASN A 405 -19.76 -10.76 -1.92
C ASN A 405 -18.32 -10.75 -2.47
N GLN A 406 -17.94 -9.67 -3.15
CA GLN A 406 -16.59 -9.50 -3.71
C GLN A 406 -15.45 -9.72 -2.68
N ASN A 407 -15.69 -9.41 -1.41
CA ASN A 407 -14.70 -9.50 -0.34
C ASN A 407 -14.61 -10.92 0.26
N THR A 408 -15.71 -11.66 0.37
CA THR A 408 -15.76 -13.00 0.99
C THR A 408 -15.54 -14.14 0.00
N LEU A 409 -15.88 -13.92 -1.28
CA LEU A 409 -15.83 -14.94 -2.32
C LEU A 409 -14.43 -15.52 -2.58
N PRO A 410 -13.33 -14.74 -2.49
CA PRO A 410 -11.97 -15.30 -2.51
C PRO A 410 -11.76 -16.42 -1.47
N GLY A 411 -12.24 -16.24 -0.24
CA GLY A 411 -12.13 -17.24 0.82
C GLY A 411 -12.94 -18.51 0.53
N TRP A 412 -14.19 -18.36 0.09
CA TRP A 412 -15.04 -19.50 -0.25
C TRP A 412 -14.48 -20.36 -1.39
N VAL A 413 -14.02 -19.71 -2.46
CA VAL A 413 -13.49 -20.41 -3.64
C VAL A 413 -12.20 -21.15 -3.29
N MET A 414 -11.28 -20.51 -2.55
CA MET A 414 -10.03 -21.14 -2.16
C MET A 414 -10.23 -22.25 -1.13
N CYS A 415 -11.20 -22.12 -0.22
CA CYS A 415 -11.57 -23.18 0.71
C CYS A 415 -11.95 -24.48 -0.02
N LEU A 416 -12.80 -24.38 -1.06
CA LEU A 416 -13.18 -25.53 -1.88
C LEU A 416 -12.02 -26.08 -2.72
N ALA A 417 -11.18 -25.20 -3.28
CA ALA A 417 -10.01 -25.62 -4.06
C ALA A 417 -9.01 -26.43 -3.21
N TRP A 418 -8.74 -26.02 -1.98
CA TRP A 418 -7.86 -26.75 -1.06
C TRP A 418 -8.45 -28.08 -0.59
N LEU A 419 -9.78 -28.17 -0.43
CA LEU A 419 -10.46 -29.43 -0.15
C LEU A 419 -10.30 -30.42 -1.31
N GLY A 420 -10.48 -29.96 -2.56
CA GLY A 420 -10.26 -30.76 -3.75
C GLY A 420 -8.80 -31.21 -3.92
N TYR A 421 -7.85 -30.32 -3.66
CA TYR A 421 -6.41 -30.65 -3.66
C TYR A 421 -6.08 -31.71 -2.60
N LEU A 422 -6.60 -31.57 -1.38
CA LEU A 422 -6.39 -32.53 -0.30
C LEU A 422 -6.88 -33.94 -0.68
N PHE A 423 -8.05 -34.03 -1.30
CA PHE A 423 -8.59 -35.29 -1.80
C PHE A 423 -7.69 -35.90 -2.90
N TRP A 424 -7.23 -35.09 -3.86
CA TRP A 424 -6.35 -35.57 -4.93
C TRP A 424 -4.97 -36.00 -4.41
N LEU A 425 -4.40 -35.22 -3.48
CA LEU A 425 -3.15 -35.54 -2.80
C LEU A 425 -3.24 -36.90 -2.11
N TRP A 426 -4.33 -37.17 -1.38
CA TRP A 426 -4.53 -38.42 -0.65
C TRP A 426 -4.57 -39.65 -1.56
N ILE A 427 -5.17 -39.52 -2.75
CA ILE A 427 -5.34 -40.64 -3.69
C ILE A 427 -4.07 -40.92 -4.49
N SER A 428 -3.37 -39.87 -4.92
CA SER A 428 -2.38 -39.96 -6.01
C SER A 428 -0.93 -39.73 -5.59
N PHE A 429 -0.67 -39.18 -4.39
CA PHE A 429 0.70 -38.90 -3.96
C PHE A 429 1.40 -40.16 -3.46
N LYS A 430 2.56 -40.45 -4.06
CA LYS A 430 3.41 -41.57 -3.66
C LYS A 430 4.68 -41.04 -2.98
N GLU A 431 4.90 -41.48 -1.74
CA GLU A 431 6.08 -41.12 -0.95
C GLU A 431 7.35 -41.76 -1.54
N PRO A 432 8.44 -41.00 -1.76
CA PRO A 432 9.72 -41.55 -2.21
C PRO A 432 10.35 -42.41 -1.09
N GLY A 433 10.89 -43.58 -1.46
CA GLY A 433 11.39 -44.57 -0.50
C GLY A 433 12.67 -44.16 0.23
N HIS A 434 12.55 -43.36 1.29
CA HIS A 434 13.63 -43.07 2.23
C HIS A 434 13.45 -43.85 3.54
N MET A 435 13.47 -45.18 3.50
CA MET A 435 13.62 -46.07 4.68
C MET A 435 13.92 -47.50 4.24
N ALA A 436 15.12 -47.76 3.70
CA ALA A 436 15.58 -49.13 3.45
C ALA A 436 17.11 -49.33 3.53
N MET A 437 17.90 -48.33 3.92
CA MET A 437 19.36 -48.46 3.99
C MET A 437 19.96 -48.51 5.40
N GLU A 438 19.22 -48.18 6.47
CA GLU A 438 19.75 -48.32 7.84
C GLU A 438 19.51 -49.71 8.46
N ASN A 439 18.56 -50.50 7.94
CA ASN A 439 18.31 -51.86 8.45
C ASN A 439 19.13 -52.97 7.76
N SER A 440 19.88 -52.67 6.69
CA SER A 440 20.72 -53.67 5.99
C SER A 440 22.18 -53.70 6.44
N VAL A 441 22.61 -52.77 7.30
CA VAL A 441 23.99 -52.71 7.83
C VAL A 441 24.09 -53.33 9.24
N ASN A 442 22.97 -53.48 9.96
CA ASN A 442 22.96 -54.05 11.32
C ASN A 442 22.60 -55.55 11.41
N THR A 443 22.47 -56.27 10.28
CA THR A 443 22.19 -57.72 10.24
C THR A 443 23.41 -58.61 10.02
N LEU A 444 24.64 -58.12 10.25
CA LEU A 444 25.88 -58.92 10.13
C LEU A 444 26.85 -58.77 11.30
N SER A 445 26.39 -58.28 12.46
CA SER A 445 27.21 -58.35 13.68
C SER A 445 26.36 -58.62 14.91
N SER A 446 26.80 -59.63 15.66
CA SER A 446 26.36 -60.11 16.98
C SER A 446 24.94 -60.67 17.10
N ASP A 447 24.88 -61.95 16.75
CA ASP A 447 24.08 -62.98 17.42
C ASP A 447 24.63 -63.19 18.85
N SER A 448 23.86 -62.85 19.90
CA SER A 448 23.89 -63.50 21.22
C SER A 448 22.70 -63.04 22.09
N GLY A 449 22.05 -64.00 22.74
CA GLY A 449 20.66 -63.93 23.19
C GLY A 449 20.36 -63.06 24.42
N HIS A 450 19.12 -62.57 24.51
CA HIS A 450 18.12 -63.13 25.43
C HIS A 450 16.72 -62.57 25.12
N ARG A 451 15.72 -63.47 24.99
CA ARG A 451 14.29 -63.16 24.97
C ARG A 451 13.80 -62.78 26.37
N VAL A 452 13.03 -61.69 26.54
CA VAL A 452 11.80 -61.61 27.38
C VAL A 452 10.91 -60.42 26.92
N SER A 453 9.67 -60.77 26.53
CA SER A 453 8.36 -60.12 26.70
C SER A 453 8.19 -58.58 26.79
N GLY A 454 7.51 -58.01 25.78
CA GLY A 454 6.14 -57.47 25.88
C GLY A 454 5.82 -56.24 26.75
N ASN A 455 5.43 -55.17 26.04
CA ASN A 455 4.52 -54.06 26.40
C ASN A 455 4.97 -53.03 27.44
N LEU A 456 5.06 -51.75 27.02
CA LEU A 456 4.48 -50.61 27.73
C LEU A 456 4.40 -49.38 26.78
N GLU A 457 3.18 -48.93 26.50
CA GLU A 457 2.88 -47.57 26.03
C GLU A 457 2.62 -46.66 27.23
N ASP A 458 2.75 -45.35 26.98
CA ASP A 458 2.47 -44.16 27.82
C ASP A 458 3.52 -43.61 28.78
N GLY A 459 3.75 -42.29 28.65
CA GLY A 459 4.53 -41.46 29.57
C GLY A 459 4.91 -40.08 29.03
N LEU A 460 3.98 -39.12 29.13
CA LEU A 460 4.19 -37.66 29.00
C LEU A 460 5.20 -37.09 30.02
N GLY A 461 5.92 -36.02 29.68
CA GLY A 461 6.48 -35.08 30.67
C GLY A 461 7.77 -34.33 30.28
N GLN A 462 7.63 -33.04 29.95
CA GLN A 462 8.63 -31.95 29.82
C GLN A 462 9.60 -31.81 31.04
N PRO A 463 10.68 -30.95 31.07
CA PRO A 463 10.66 -29.55 30.59
C PRO A 463 11.98 -28.89 30.07
N LEU A 464 11.78 -27.63 29.66
CA LEU A 464 12.75 -26.57 29.38
C LEU A 464 13.58 -26.12 30.61
N LEU A 465 14.84 -25.77 30.31
CA LEU A 465 15.71 -24.72 30.86
C LEU A 465 16.40 -24.85 32.24
N LEU A 466 17.70 -24.49 32.17
CA LEU A 466 18.66 -23.92 33.13
C LEU A 466 19.61 -24.89 33.85
N ASP A 467 20.91 -24.69 33.60
CA ASP A 467 21.76 -24.17 34.68
C ASP A 467 22.93 -23.33 34.14
N ALA A 468 23.20 -22.25 34.88
CA ALA A 468 24.31 -21.33 34.71
C ALA A 468 25.38 -21.65 35.75
N LYS A 469 26.66 -21.46 35.41
CA LYS A 469 27.67 -20.92 36.34
C LYS A 469 29.01 -20.60 35.66
N GLU A 470 29.48 -19.39 35.99
CA GLU A 470 30.87 -18.93 36.27
C GLU A 470 31.97 -19.19 35.21
N GLY A 471 32.79 -18.23 34.76
CA GLY A 471 33.02 -16.85 35.14
C GLY A 471 34.07 -16.17 34.24
N GLN A 472 34.23 -14.86 34.44
CA GLN A 472 35.40 -13.96 34.26
C GLN A 472 36.34 -14.01 33.04
N ASP A 473 36.67 -12.77 32.60
CA ASP A 473 37.87 -12.32 31.86
C ASP A 473 37.98 -12.78 30.38
N GLN A 474 38.58 -12.09 29.42
CA GLN A 474 39.21 -10.76 29.23
C GLN A 474 39.41 -10.59 27.69
N ASN A 475 39.88 -9.41 27.30
CA ASN A 475 40.35 -8.91 25.99
C ASN A 475 41.08 -9.87 25.01
N SER A 476 41.32 -9.30 23.81
CA SER A 476 42.31 -9.62 22.74
C SER A 476 41.86 -10.67 21.71
N GLU A 477 41.69 -10.30 20.44
CA GLU A 477 42.71 -10.03 19.39
C GLU A 477 43.49 -11.30 18.98
N ASP A 478 43.32 -11.62 17.68
CA ASP A 478 44.19 -12.32 16.72
C ASP A 478 45.20 -13.40 17.15
N ASN A 479 45.24 -14.46 16.31
CA ASN A 479 46.27 -15.49 16.06
C ASN A 479 45.74 -16.90 16.31
N ASP A 480 46.06 -17.93 15.56
CA ASP A 480 46.64 -18.12 14.23
C ASP A 480 46.33 -19.59 13.90
N ASP A 481 46.60 -19.97 12.65
CA ASP A 481 46.65 -21.33 12.10
C ASP A 481 46.85 -22.49 13.09
N ASN A 482 46.02 -23.54 12.93
CA ASN A 482 46.50 -24.94 13.03
C ASN A 482 45.55 -25.89 12.27
N ASP A 483 46.15 -26.63 11.35
CA ASP A 483 45.57 -27.73 10.59
C ASP A 483 45.39 -29.01 11.46
N GLU A 484 44.57 -29.91 10.92
CA GLU A 484 44.35 -31.32 11.27
C GLU A 484 43.24 -31.64 12.30
N ASP A 485 42.07 -32.07 11.80
CA ASP A 485 41.75 -33.49 11.87
C ASP A 485 40.53 -33.91 11.02
N SER A 486 40.66 -35.10 10.45
CA SER A 486 39.76 -35.81 9.56
C SER A 486 38.45 -36.27 10.24
N GLU A 487 37.31 -35.99 9.58
CA GLU A 487 35.96 -36.59 9.66
C GLU A 487 34.80 -35.57 9.80
N ASP A 488 35.06 -34.33 10.21
CA ASP A 488 34.01 -33.30 10.35
C ASP A 488 33.65 -32.55 9.05
N SER A 489 34.30 -32.86 7.93
CA SER A 489 34.16 -32.07 6.70
C SER A 489 32.84 -32.27 5.93
N HIS A 490 31.99 -33.23 6.36
CA HIS A 490 30.77 -33.65 5.66
C HIS A 490 29.44 -33.48 6.42
N LYS A 491 29.44 -32.94 7.65
CA LYS A 491 28.21 -32.81 8.45
C LYS A 491 27.33 -31.61 8.00
N PRO A 492 25.99 -31.76 7.94
CA PRO A 492 25.07 -30.68 7.58
C PRO A 492 25.01 -29.61 8.69
N ALA A 493 24.69 -28.37 8.33
CA ALA A 493 24.55 -27.27 9.29
C ALA A 493 23.40 -27.55 10.28
N THR A 494 23.70 -27.53 11.58
CA THR A 494 22.75 -27.83 12.66
C THR A 494 22.10 -26.58 13.26
N SER A 495 22.67 -25.39 13.02
CA SER A 495 22.15 -24.10 13.50
C SER A 495 22.14 -23.01 12.40
N LEU A 496 21.31 -21.98 12.58
CA LEU A 496 21.24 -20.82 11.67
C LEU A 496 22.56 -20.02 11.67
N ALA A 497 23.23 -19.93 12.82
CA ALA A 497 24.52 -19.23 12.96
C ALA A 497 25.63 -19.95 12.18
N ASP A 498 25.66 -21.29 12.23
CA ASP A 498 26.63 -22.09 11.47
C ASP A 498 26.34 -22.02 9.97
N ALA A 499 25.07 -22.08 9.58
CA ALA A 499 24.66 -21.89 8.18
C ALA A 499 25.09 -20.52 7.65
N TYR A 500 24.97 -19.44 8.43
CA TYR A 500 25.37 -18.09 8.03
C TYR A 500 26.91 -17.90 7.97
N ARG A 501 27.66 -18.54 8.87
CA ARG A 501 29.14 -18.57 8.83
C ARG A 501 29.68 -19.29 7.60
N LEU A 502 28.94 -20.28 7.09
CA LEU A 502 29.28 -21.03 5.87
C LEU A 502 28.96 -20.27 4.57
N LEU A 503 28.29 -19.11 4.62
CA LEU A 503 27.99 -18.31 3.42
C LEU A 503 29.19 -17.46 3.00
N THR A 504 29.68 -17.68 1.78
CA THR A 504 30.69 -16.82 1.17
C THR A 504 30.15 -15.40 0.93
N PRO A 505 31.00 -14.37 0.88
CA PRO A 505 30.57 -12.99 0.59
C PRO A 505 29.70 -12.88 -0.67
N SER A 506 30.02 -13.64 -1.72
CA SER A 506 29.25 -13.68 -2.97
C SER A 506 27.81 -14.16 -2.77
N VAL A 507 27.57 -15.18 -1.92
CA VAL A 507 26.22 -15.68 -1.63
C VAL A 507 25.43 -14.67 -0.80
N LYS A 508 26.08 -13.96 0.14
CA LYS A 508 25.44 -12.89 0.92
C LYS A 508 24.94 -11.76 0.01
N VAL A 509 25.74 -11.33 -0.96
CA VAL A 509 25.33 -10.31 -1.95
C VAL A 509 24.16 -10.80 -2.80
N GLN A 510 24.19 -12.05 -3.27
CA GLN A 510 23.08 -12.63 -4.04
C GLN A 510 21.78 -12.72 -3.24
N LEU A 511 21.85 -13.10 -1.96
CA LEU A 511 20.68 -13.10 -1.07
C LEU A 511 20.14 -11.69 -0.81
N LEU A 512 21.01 -10.69 -0.70
CA LEU A 512 20.60 -9.29 -0.56
C LEU A 512 19.91 -8.78 -1.84
N ILE A 513 20.45 -9.07 -3.02
CA ILE A 513 19.81 -8.75 -4.30
C ILE A 513 18.45 -9.43 -4.39
N TYR A 514 18.35 -10.70 -3.99
CA TYR A 514 17.08 -11.44 -3.95
C TYR A 514 16.06 -10.78 -3.01
N PHE A 515 16.51 -10.33 -1.84
CA PHE A 515 15.68 -9.63 -0.87
C PHE A 515 15.15 -8.32 -1.46
N MET A 516 16.04 -7.45 -1.99
CA MET A 516 15.64 -6.14 -2.52
C MET A 516 14.69 -6.28 -3.71
N LEU A 517 14.93 -7.27 -4.54
CA LEU A 517 14.07 -7.63 -5.65
C LEU A 517 12.65 -8.01 -5.19
N LYS A 518 12.54 -8.93 -4.21
CA LYS A 518 11.24 -9.36 -3.69
C LYS A 518 10.52 -8.26 -2.93
N PHE A 519 11.27 -7.36 -2.29
CA PHE A 519 10.73 -6.17 -1.65
C PHE A 519 10.08 -5.23 -2.68
N ALA A 520 10.79 -4.89 -3.76
CA ALA A 520 10.25 -4.01 -4.80
C ALA A 520 9.02 -4.59 -5.51
N MET A 521 9.05 -5.89 -5.81
CA MET A 521 7.93 -6.60 -6.44
C MET A 521 6.70 -6.64 -5.53
N GLU A 522 6.87 -6.90 -4.24
CA GLU A 522 5.74 -6.95 -3.31
C GLU A 522 5.13 -5.56 -3.10
N ILE A 523 5.95 -4.51 -2.97
CA ILE A 523 5.45 -3.14 -2.90
C ILE A 523 4.55 -2.82 -4.09
N LEU A 524 5.04 -3.07 -5.32
CA LEU A 524 4.29 -2.79 -6.55
C LEU A 524 2.94 -3.51 -6.61
N LEU A 525 2.89 -4.78 -6.18
CA LEU A 525 1.67 -5.58 -6.23
C LEU A 525 0.70 -5.18 -5.11
N SER A 526 1.18 -5.10 -3.88
CA SER A 526 0.35 -4.83 -2.69
C SER A 526 -0.17 -3.39 -2.64
N GLU A 527 0.55 -2.41 -3.18
CA GLU A 527 0.12 -1.00 -3.21
C GLU A 527 -0.83 -0.67 -4.36
N SER A 528 -0.86 -1.51 -5.41
CA SER A 528 -1.55 -1.21 -6.66
C SER A 528 -3.04 -0.92 -6.47
N SER A 529 -3.73 -1.65 -5.57
CA SER A 529 -5.15 -1.40 -5.26
C SER A 529 -5.35 -0.02 -4.63
N VAL A 530 -4.48 0.37 -3.70
CA VAL A 530 -4.58 1.67 -2.99
C VAL A 530 -4.21 2.83 -3.92
N VAL A 531 -3.08 2.75 -4.63
CA VAL A 531 -2.56 3.84 -5.47
C VAL A 531 -3.49 4.11 -6.66
N THR A 532 -3.98 3.06 -7.32
CA THR A 532 -4.83 3.24 -8.51
C THR A 532 -6.24 3.67 -8.16
N THR A 533 -6.79 3.23 -7.03
CA THR A 533 -8.07 3.72 -6.51
C THR A 533 -7.96 5.18 -6.11
N PHE A 534 -6.86 5.59 -5.46
CA PHE A 534 -6.66 6.96 -5.01
C PHE A 534 -6.39 7.96 -6.15
N TYR A 535 -5.42 7.67 -7.03
CA TYR A 535 -5.00 8.61 -8.09
C TYR A 535 -5.85 8.52 -9.36
N PHE A 536 -6.34 7.33 -9.72
CA PHE A 536 -7.01 7.09 -10.99
C PHE A 536 -8.49 6.69 -10.86
N LYS A 537 -9.02 6.58 -9.63
CA LYS A 537 -10.40 6.14 -9.35
C LYS A 537 -10.75 4.81 -10.01
N TRP A 538 -9.78 3.89 -10.07
CA TRP A 538 -9.99 2.57 -10.66
C TRP A 538 -10.95 1.74 -9.79
N THR A 539 -11.77 0.93 -10.46
CA THR A 539 -12.61 -0.07 -9.77
C THR A 539 -11.78 -1.30 -9.42
N THR A 540 -12.19 -2.07 -8.41
CA THR A 540 -11.61 -3.38 -8.04
C THR A 540 -11.41 -4.29 -9.26
N SER A 541 -12.36 -4.28 -10.21
CA SER A 541 -12.28 -5.07 -11.44
C SER A 541 -11.17 -4.58 -12.39
N THR A 542 -10.98 -3.26 -12.50
CA THR A 542 -9.90 -2.68 -13.30
C THR A 542 -8.53 -3.00 -12.71
N VAL A 543 -8.40 -2.91 -11.37
CA VAL A 543 -7.19 -3.31 -10.65
C VAL A 543 -6.88 -4.80 -10.86
N ALA A 544 -7.90 -5.65 -10.73
CA ALA A 544 -7.78 -7.09 -10.97
C ALA A 544 -7.29 -7.43 -12.39
N ILE A 545 -7.82 -6.76 -13.41
CA ILE A 545 -7.38 -6.93 -14.81
C ILE A 545 -5.93 -6.48 -14.97
N PHE A 546 -5.57 -5.32 -14.43
CA PHE A 546 -4.20 -4.80 -14.50
C PHE A 546 -3.19 -5.78 -13.90
N LEU A 547 -3.45 -6.28 -12.68
CA LEU A 547 -2.59 -7.25 -12.01
C LEU A 547 -2.52 -8.59 -12.74
N ALA A 548 -3.64 -9.06 -13.30
CA ALA A 548 -3.67 -10.28 -14.10
C ALA A 548 -2.81 -10.16 -15.37
N VAL A 549 -2.93 -9.04 -16.09
CA VAL A 549 -2.10 -8.75 -17.27
C VAL A 549 -0.64 -8.67 -16.89
N LEU A 550 -0.31 -7.97 -15.80
CA LEU A 550 1.05 -7.86 -15.28
C LEU A 550 1.65 -9.25 -15.00
N GLY A 551 0.94 -10.13 -14.29
CA GLY A 551 1.38 -11.48 -13.99
C GLY A 551 1.53 -12.40 -15.23
N LEU A 552 0.70 -12.23 -16.26
CA LEU A 552 0.80 -13.02 -17.50
C LEU A 552 2.07 -12.70 -18.30
N THR A 553 2.66 -11.52 -18.12
CA THR A 553 3.88 -11.12 -18.82
C THR A 553 5.11 -11.96 -18.46
N VAL A 554 5.09 -12.69 -17.33
CA VAL A 554 6.20 -13.55 -16.89
C VAL A 554 6.48 -14.70 -17.86
N LEU A 555 5.45 -15.26 -18.48
CA LEU A 555 5.58 -16.41 -19.38
C LEU A 555 6.44 -16.10 -20.62
N PRO A 556 6.11 -15.08 -21.45
CA PRO A 556 6.93 -14.75 -22.61
C PRO A 556 8.34 -14.31 -22.21
N VAL A 557 8.48 -13.59 -21.08
CA VAL A 557 9.79 -13.14 -20.58
C VAL A 557 10.70 -14.32 -20.24
N ASN A 558 10.20 -15.32 -19.50
CA ASN A 558 10.98 -16.51 -19.15
C ASN A 558 11.40 -17.32 -20.38
N ILE A 559 10.54 -17.40 -21.40
CA ILE A 559 10.88 -18.08 -22.67
C ILE A 559 12.01 -17.33 -23.39
N ILE A 560 11.90 -16.02 -23.52
CA ILE A 560 12.89 -15.18 -24.22
C ILE A 560 14.25 -15.22 -23.50
N VAL A 561 14.23 -15.04 -22.17
CA VAL A 561 15.46 -15.03 -21.37
C VAL A 561 16.13 -16.41 -21.38
N GLY A 562 15.36 -17.48 -21.18
CA GLY A 562 15.88 -18.85 -21.10
C GLY A 562 16.39 -19.43 -22.42
N SER A 563 15.87 -18.97 -23.57
CA SER A 563 16.23 -19.50 -24.89
C SER A 563 17.19 -18.62 -25.68
N TYR A 564 17.08 -17.30 -25.57
CA TYR A 564 17.80 -16.34 -26.43
C TYR A 564 18.88 -15.57 -25.68
N VAL A 565 18.56 -15.01 -24.51
CA VAL A 565 19.44 -14.05 -23.81
C VAL A 565 20.60 -14.74 -23.09
N THR A 566 20.35 -15.84 -22.38
CA THR A 566 21.39 -16.63 -21.69
C THR A 566 22.40 -17.28 -22.63
N ASN A 567 22.05 -17.46 -23.91
CA ASN A 567 22.96 -17.99 -24.93
C ASN A 567 23.84 -16.90 -25.57
N LEU A 568 23.45 -15.62 -25.46
CA LEU A 568 24.14 -14.48 -26.07
C LEU A 568 25.00 -13.68 -25.09
N PHE A 569 24.63 -13.63 -23.80
CA PHE A 569 25.27 -12.79 -22.78
C PHE A 569 25.67 -13.58 -21.53
N GLN A 570 26.70 -13.10 -20.83
CA GLN A 570 27.12 -13.71 -19.56
C GLN A 570 26.14 -13.34 -18.43
N ASP A 571 25.85 -14.28 -17.52
CA ASP A 571 24.93 -14.09 -16.39
C ASP A 571 25.15 -12.77 -15.62
N ARG A 572 26.41 -12.36 -15.41
CA ARG A 572 26.78 -11.09 -14.75
C ARG A 572 26.36 -9.82 -15.51
N GLN A 573 26.37 -9.85 -16.83
CA GLN A 573 25.96 -8.69 -17.66
C GLN A 573 24.45 -8.52 -17.61
N ILE A 574 23.72 -9.64 -17.65
CA ILE A 574 22.26 -9.64 -17.58
C ILE A 574 21.78 -9.23 -16.17
N LEU A 575 22.50 -9.64 -15.12
CA LEU A 575 22.27 -9.19 -13.74
C LEU A 575 22.29 -7.66 -13.63
N VAL A 576 23.41 -7.02 -14.04
CA VAL A 576 23.59 -5.56 -13.96
C VAL A 576 22.58 -4.82 -14.84
N ALA A 577 22.33 -5.30 -16.06
CA ALA A 577 21.35 -4.69 -16.96
C ALA A 577 19.93 -4.72 -16.36
N SER A 578 19.56 -5.84 -15.72
CA SER A 578 18.24 -5.98 -15.10
C SER A 578 18.10 -5.08 -13.88
N GLU A 579 19.14 -4.94 -13.04
CA GLU A 579 19.14 -4.00 -11.91
C GLU A 579 18.94 -2.54 -12.36
N ILE A 580 19.63 -2.11 -13.42
CA ILE A 580 19.47 -0.76 -13.98
C ILE A 580 18.02 -0.54 -14.46
N MET A 581 17.44 -1.52 -15.14
CA MET A 581 16.08 -1.42 -15.65
C MET A 581 15.02 -1.40 -14.53
N VAL A 582 15.21 -2.20 -13.47
CA VAL A 582 14.36 -2.13 -12.27
C VAL A 582 14.42 -0.73 -11.63
N LEU A 583 15.62 -0.15 -11.52
CA LEU A 583 15.78 1.21 -10.98
C LEU A 583 15.05 2.26 -11.85
N ILE A 584 15.15 2.16 -13.18
CA ILE A 584 14.41 3.04 -14.10
C ILE A 584 12.90 2.90 -13.89
N GLY A 585 12.39 1.67 -13.79
CA GLY A 585 10.97 1.41 -13.54
C GLY A 585 10.47 2.03 -12.23
N ILE A 586 11.25 1.89 -11.15
CA ILE A 586 10.95 2.48 -9.83
C ILE A 586 10.94 4.00 -9.91
N VAL A 587 11.95 4.62 -10.55
CA VAL A 587 12.00 6.07 -10.74
C VAL A 587 10.74 6.54 -11.49
N MET A 588 10.37 5.90 -12.61
CA MET A 588 9.17 6.27 -13.36
C MET A 588 7.86 6.15 -12.56
N SER A 589 7.83 5.38 -11.47
CA SER A 589 6.67 5.25 -10.58
C SER A 589 6.38 6.55 -9.82
N PHE A 590 7.41 7.36 -9.55
CA PHE A 590 7.26 8.61 -8.82
C PHE A 590 6.63 9.73 -9.66
N CYS A 591 5.86 10.58 -9.00
CA CYS A 591 5.21 11.74 -9.59
C CYS A 591 6.22 12.89 -9.78
N PHE A 592 6.88 12.94 -10.95
CA PHE A 592 7.78 14.05 -11.33
C PHE A 592 7.12 15.11 -12.24
N THR A 593 5.93 14.80 -12.75
CA THR A 593 5.14 15.69 -13.60
C THR A 593 3.87 16.14 -12.87
N PRO A 594 3.33 17.35 -13.15
CA PRO A 594 2.13 17.87 -12.49
C PRO A 594 0.84 17.07 -12.79
N HIS A 595 0.88 16.15 -13.76
CA HIS A 595 -0.19 15.23 -14.08
C HIS A 595 0.35 13.80 -14.04
N TYR A 596 0.08 13.08 -12.95
CA TYR A 596 0.37 11.66 -12.87
C TYR A 596 -0.58 10.91 -13.80
N SER A 597 -0.04 10.27 -14.84
CA SER A 597 -0.84 9.68 -15.91
C SER A 597 -0.91 8.16 -15.79
N VAL A 598 -2.04 7.58 -16.17
CA VAL A 598 -2.22 6.12 -16.23
C VAL A 598 -1.12 5.44 -17.07
N PRO A 599 -0.75 5.91 -18.28
CA PRO A 599 0.30 5.29 -19.07
C PRO A 599 1.67 5.30 -18.38
N GLN A 600 1.99 6.34 -17.62
CA GLN A 600 3.23 6.41 -16.86
C GLN A 600 3.27 5.32 -15.78
N TYR A 601 2.22 5.21 -14.97
CA TYR A 601 2.14 4.22 -13.89
C TYR A 601 2.18 2.79 -14.44
N VAL A 602 1.38 2.50 -15.47
CA VAL A 602 1.33 1.17 -16.09
C VAL A 602 2.68 0.80 -16.72
N SER A 603 3.34 1.74 -17.40
CA SER A 603 4.67 1.48 -18.01
C SER A 603 5.75 1.27 -16.94
N SER A 604 5.73 2.08 -15.88
CA SER A 604 6.61 1.91 -14.72
C SER A 604 6.43 0.54 -14.07
N ALA A 605 5.20 0.15 -13.78
CA ALA A 605 4.87 -1.13 -13.17
C ALA A 605 5.34 -2.31 -14.04
N LEU A 606 5.08 -2.23 -15.35
CA LEU A 606 5.49 -3.27 -16.30
C LEU A 606 7.01 -3.43 -16.35
N ILE A 607 7.76 -2.33 -16.45
CA ILE A 607 9.23 -2.37 -16.48
C ILE A 607 9.77 -2.95 -15.17
N THR A 608 9.32 -2.43 -14.03
CA THR A 608 9.76 -2.89 -12.71
C THR A 608 9.51 -4.39 -12.55
N PHE A 609 8.30 -4.85 -12.87
CA PHE A 609 7.90 -6.25 -12.70
C PHE A 609 8.63 -7.21 -13.65
N VAL A 610 8.74 -6.88 -14.94
CA VAL A 610 9.39 -7.74 -15.94
C VAL A 610 10.87 -7.94 -15.60
N PHE A 611 11.61 -6.84 -15.37
CA PHE A 611 13.04 -6.94 -15.09
C PHE A 611 13.33 -7.49 -13.69
N ALA A 612 12.39 -7.34 -12.75
CA ALA A 612 12.42 -8.03 -11.48
C ALA A 612 12.42 -9.57 -11.67
N GLU A 613 11.49 -10.09 -12.46
CA GLU A 613 11.40 -11.54 -12.73
C GLU A 613 12.64 -12.09 -13.47
N VAL A 614 13.19 -11.31 -14.42
CA VAL A 614 14.46 -11.66 -15.08
C VAL A 614 15.60 -11.76 -14.06
N LEU A 615 15.67 -10.79 -13.13
CA LEU A 615 16.68 -10.76 -12.08
C LEU A 615 16.56 -11.96 -11.13
N GLU A 616 15.33 -12.39 -10.80
CA GLU A 616 15.09 -13.61 -10.00
C GLU A 616 15.65 -14.86 -10.69
N GLY A 617 15.35 -15.04 -11.98
CA GLY A 617 15.81 -16.20 -12.74
C GLY A 617 17.33 -16.33 -12.79
N ILE A 618 18.03 -15.21 -13.02
CA ILE A 618 19.50 -15.17 -13.09
C ILE A 618 20.11 -15.36 -11.70
N ASN A 619 19.55 -14.72 -10.67
CA ASN A 619 20.07 -14.81 -9.32
C ASN A 619 19.95 -16.23 -8.76
N LEU A 620 18.83 -16.94 -9.01
CA LEU A 620 18.67 -18.35 -8.65
C LEU A 620 19.64 -19.27 -9.40
N SER A 621 19.88 -19.02 -10.69
CA SER A 621 20.87 -19.74 -11.49
C SER A 621 22.29 -19.58 -10.90
N LEU A 622 22.68 -18.35 -10.56
CA LEU A 622 23.99 -18.05 -9.96
C LEU A 622 24.12 -18.65 -8.55
N LEU A 623 23.08 -18.54 -7.71
CA LEU A 623 23.08 -19.06 -6.35
C LEU A 623 23.23 -20.60 -6.32
N SER A 624 22.62 -21.29 -7.29
CA SER A 624 22.79 -22.75 -7.48
C SER A 624 24.23 -23.17 -7.83
N ARG A 625 25.01 -22.29 -8.46
CA ARG A 625 26.41 -22.56 -8.86
C ARG A 625 27.43 -22.20 -7.79
N VAL A 626 27.11 -21.22 -6.93
CA VAL A 626 28.03 -20.67 -5.92
C VAL A 626 27.81 -21.30 -4.54
N MET A 627 26.66 -21.94 -4.30
CA MET A 627 26.37 -22.60 -3.04
C MET A 627 27.28 -23.80 -2.73
N SER A 628 27.73 -23.88 -1.47
CA SER A 628 28.49 -25.02 -0.96
C SER A 628 27.66 -26.31 -0.91
N SER A 629 28.29 -27.45 -1.19
CA SER A 629 27.67 -28.78 -1.06
C SER A 629 27.18 -29.07 0.37
N ARG A 630 27.75 -28.42 1.40
CA ARG A 630 27.28 -28.53 2.79
C ARG A 630 25.89 -27.94 3.03
N LEU A 631 25.48 -26.96 2.22
CA LEU A 631 24.15 -26.33 2.25
C LEU A 631 23.15 -27.03 1.32
N SER A 632 23.52 -28.18 0.74
CA SER A 632 22.62 -28.99 -0.09
C SER A 632 21.77 -30.00 0.71
N ARG A 633 22.14 -30.29 1.97
CA ARG A 633 21.49 -31.30 2.83
C ARG A 633 21.25 -30.74 4.25
N GLY A 634 20.21 -31.25 4.93
CA GLY A 634 19.83 -30.86 6.29
C GLY A 634 18.74 -29.80 6.36
N THR A 635 18.39 -29.39 7.59
CA THR A 635 17.30 -28.45 7.88
C THR A 635 17.57 -27.04 7.34
N TYR A 636 18.82 -26.56 7.44
CA TYR A 636 19.24 -25.23 6.97
C TYR A 636 19.90 -25.31 5.58
N ASN A 637 19.18 -25.86 4.60
CA ASN A 637 19.65 -25.92 3.21
C ASN A 637 19.43 -24.60 2.45
N GLY A 638 20.03 -24.46 1.28
CA GLY A 638 19.88 -23.26 0.44
C GLY A 638 18.47 -22.99 -0.08
N GLY A 639 17.63 -24.02 -0.19
CA GLY A 639 16.22 -23.89 -0.51
C GLY A 639 15.46 -23.13 0.56
N LEU A 640 15.75 -23.42 1.84
CA LEU A 640 15.22 -22.68 2.99
C LEU A 640 15.74 -21.24 2.99
N LEU A 641 17.06 -21.03 2.84
CA LEU A 641 17.66 -19.68 2.86
C LEU A 641 17.07 -18.74 1.80
N SER A 642 16.88 -19.23 0.56
CA SER A 642 16.21 -18.45 -0.48
C SER A 642 14.73 -18.18 -0.16
N THR A 643 14.03 -19.16 0.42
CA THR A 643 12.62 -19.00 0.81
C THR A 643 12.45 -17.99 1.95
N GLU A 644 13.34 -18.01 2.94
CA GLU A 644 13.36 -17.07 4.06
C GLU A 644 13.67 -15.65 3.59
N ALA A 645 14.74 -15.46 2.79
CA ALA A 645 15.11 -14.14 2.28
C ALA A 645 13.96 -13.49 1.49
N GLY A 646 13.29 -14.24 0.62
CA GLY A 646 12.15 -13.73 -0.14
C GLY A 646 10.86 -13.56 0.68
N THR A 647 10.72 -14.22 1.83
CA THR A 647 9.56 -14.04 2.72
C THR A 647 9.77 -12.84 3.64
N LEU A 648 10.97 -12.67 4.20
CA LEU A 648 11.36 -11.48 4.96
C LEU A 648 11.22 -10.20 4.14
N ALA A 649 11.58 -10.25 2.85
CA ALA A 649 11.41 -9.12 1.94
C ALA A 649 9.93 -8.70 1.79
N ARG A 650 9.03 -9.66 1.66
CA ARG A 650 7.57 -9.41 1.57
C ARG A 650 7.03 -8.81 2.86
N VAL A 651 7.42 -9.37 4.02
CA VAL A 651 7.05 -8.80 5.32
C VAL A 651 7.53 -7.36 5.48
N ALA A 652 8.78 -7.07 5.10
CA ALA A 652 9.31 -5.70 5.14
C ALA A 652 8.54 -4.75 4.21
N ALA A 653 8.18 -5.19 3.00
CA ALA A 653 7.39 -4.41 2.05
C ALA A 653 5.99 -4.09 2.61
N ASP A 654 5.26 -5.10 3.07
CA ASP A 654 3.90 -4.93 3.60
C ASP A 654 3.85 -4.07 4.88
N MET A 655 4.88 -4.18 5.73
CA MET A 655 5.06 -3.27 6.87
C MET A 655 5.33 -1.84 6.41
N THR A 656 6.12 -1.65 5.35
CA THR A 656 6.43 -0.33 4.79
C THR A 656 5.17 0.34 4.24
N ILE A 657 4.30 -0.39 3.55
CA ILE A 657 2.99 0.12 3.09
C ILE A 657 2.15 0.61 4.26
N THR A 658 2.08 -0.21 5.32
CA THR A 658 1.32 0.14 6.54
C THR A 658 1.94 1.33 7.29
N ALA A 659 3.26 1.45 7.32
CA ALA A 659 3.97 2.55 7.97
C ALA A 659 3.87 3.87 7.17
N ALA A 660 4.01 3.81 5.85
CA ALA A 660 3.83 4.94 4.94
C ALA A 660 2.39 5.47 4.98
N ALA A 661 1.41 4.60 5.20
CA ALA A 661 0.02 4.97 5.39
C ALA A 661 -0.29 5.74 6.69
N ARG A 662 0.46 5.47 7.78
CA ARG A 662 0.41 6.35 8.96
C ARG A 662 0.86 7.78 8.64
N ALA A 663 1.56 7.99 7.52
CA ALA A 663 1.93 9.30 6.99
C ALA A 663 0.92 9.90 5.98
N VAL A 664 -0.16 9.18 5.63
CA VAL A 664 -1.29 9.72 4.84
C VAL A 664 -2.38 10.33 5.74
N ASN A 665 -2.29 10.11 7.06
CA ASN A 665 -2.96 10.99 8.02
C ASN A 665 -2.38 12.39 7.87
N TYR A 666 -3.24 13.41 7.92
CA TYR A 666 -2.84 14.80 8.04
C TYR A 666 -1.78 14.91 9.15
N THR A 667 -0.50 15.00 8.79
CA THR A 667 0.64 14.97 9.75
C THR A 667 0.62 16.18 10.68
N PHE A 668 -0.13 17.21 10.27
CA PHE A 668 -0.44 18.43 11.00
C PHE A 668 -1.66 18.32 11.94
N MET A 669 -2.47 17.25 11.86
CA MET A 669 -3.60 16.99 12.74
C MET A 669 -3.14 16.24 14.00
N ARG A 670 -3.31 16.85 15.16
CA ARG A 670 -2.84 16.33 16.45
C ARG A 670 -3.84 16.61 17.55
N GLU A 671 -3.69 15.92 18.67
CA GLU A 671 -4.40 16.28 19.91
C GLU A 671 -3.85 17.57 20.51
N ALA A 672 -4.72 18.39 21.08
CA ALA A 672 -4.34 19.61 21.80
C ALA A 672 -3.35 19.37 22.94
N VAL A 673 -3.34 18.17 23.54
CA VAL A 673 -2.38 17.77 24.59
C VAL A 673 -0.93 17.83 24.10
N HIS A 674 -0.71 17.65 22.79
CA HIS A 674 0.62 17.75 22.17
C HIS A 674 0.93 19.16 21.67
N ALA A 675 0.03 20.13 21.90
CA ALA A 675 0.27 21.51 21.51
C ALA A 675 1.31 22.15 22.43
N PRO A 676 2.16 23.05 21.90
CA PRO A 676 3.02 23.86 22.75
C PRO A 676 2.20 24.72 23.71
N LEU A 677 2.76 25.04 24.88
CA LEU A 677 2.11 25.94 25.85
C LEU A 677 1.88 27.34 25.26
N VAL A 678 2.84 27.82 24.45
CA VAL A 678 2.76 29.10 23.75
C VAL A 678 3.20 28.93 22.30
N ALA A 679 2.42 29.45 21.35
CA ALA A 679 2.77 29.43 19.93
C ALA A 679 2.33 30.70 19.19
N TYR A 680 2.87 30.90 17.98
CA TYR A 680 2.65 32.09 17.17
C TYR A 680 2.29 31.75 15.72
N TYR A 681 1.26 32.41 15.21
CA TYR A 681 0.66 32.14 13.89
C TYR A 681 0.28 33.43 13.17
N ASP A 682 0.19 33.37 11.84
CA ASP A 682 -0.32 34.50 11.05
C ASP A 682 -1.85 34.58 11.11
N TYR A 683 -2.51 33.42 11.12
CA TYR A 683 -3.95 33.31 11.32
C TYR A 683 -4.26 32.24 12.36
N ILE A 684 -5.22 32.54 13.23
CA ILE A 684 -5.77 31.58 14.19
C ILE A 684 -7.25 31.42 13.89
N ILE A 685 -7.66 30.22 13.49
CA ILE A 685 -9.04 29.88 13.16
C ILE A 685 -9.63 29.06 14.30
N ILE A 686 -10.73 29.56 14.85
CA ILE A 686 -11.47 28.94 15.94
C ILE A 686 -12.68 28.21 15.36
N GLY A 687 -12.65 26.88 15.37
CA GLY A 687 -13.67 26.01 14.81
C GLY A 687 -13.24 25.38 13.50
N GLY A 688 -12.93 24.08 13.53
CA GLY A 688 -12.66 23.23 12.36
C GLY A 688 -13.94 22.76 11.68
N GLY A 689 -14.88 23.68 11.50
CA GLY A 689 -16.21 23.36 10.96
C GLY A 689 -16.30 23.48 9.43
N THR A 690 -17.54 23.54 8.95
CA THR A 690 -17.87 23.57 7.52
C THR A 690 -17.22 24.74 6.76
N ALA A 691 -17.07 25.92 7.39
CA ALA A 691 -16.32 27.05 6.82
C ALA A 691 -14.84 27.05 7.23
N GLY A 692 -14.53 26.58 8.44
CA GLY A 692 -13.19 26.64 9.01
C GLY A 692 -12.16 25.76 8.29
N CYS A 693 -12.54 24.53 7.90
CA CYS A 693 -11.65 23.63 7.15
C CYS A 693 -11.19 24.22 5.80
N PRO A 694 -12.09 24.62 4.87
CA PRO A 694 -11.65 25.18 3.59
C PRO A 694 -10.94 26.54 3.73
N LEU A 695 -11.29 27.33 4.74
CA LEU A 695 -10.59 28.58 5.07
C LEU A 695 -9.14 28.30 5.51
N ALA A 696 -8.95 27.36 6.42
CA ALA A 696 -7.63 26.97 6.93
C ALA A 696 -6.75 26.40 5.83
N ALA A 697 -7.30 25.48 5.03
CA ALA A 697 -6.62 24.90 3.87
C ALA A 697 -6.12 26.00 2.93
N THR A 698 -6.99 26.94 2.58
CA THR A 698 -6.65 28.07 1.70
C THR A 698 -5.56 28.96 2.29
N LEU A 699 -5.71 29.41 3.54
CA LEU A 699 -4.75 30.34 4.14
C LEU A 699 -3.36 29.71 4.35
N SER A 700 -3.32 28.38 4.57
CA SER A 700 -2.07 27.63 4.77
C SER A 700 -1.15 27.63 3.55
N GLU A 701 -1.69 27.91 2.34
CA GLU A 701 -0.92 27.99 1.09
C GLU A 701 0.23 29.01 1.18
N ARG A 702 0.03 30.11 1.91
CA ARG A 702 1.00 31.23 1.99
C ARG A 702 1.29 31.74 3.40
N SER A 703 0.55 31.29 4.40
CA SER A 703 0.64 31.79 5.77
C SER A 703 0.78 30.62 6.76
N ARG A 704 1.23 30.91 7.98
CA ARG A 704 1.21 29.93 9.08
C ARG A 704 -0.14 30.00 9.79
N VAL A 705 -0.90 28.91 9.76
CA VAL A 705 -2.29 28.84 10.24
C VAL A 705 -2.40 27.88 11.42
N LEU A 706 -3.12 28.29 12.46
CA LEU A 706 -3.57 27.41 13.52
C LEU A 706 -5.07 27.15 13.35
N LEU A 707 -5.48 25.89 13.31
CA LEU A 707 -6.88 25.48 13.33
C LEU A 707 -7.19 24.77 14.65
N LEU A 708 -8.10 25.31 15.44
CA LEU A 708 -8.52 24.74 16.72
C LEU A 708 -9.94 24.18 16.59
N GLU A 709 -10.09 22.89 16.87
CA GLU A 709 -11.40 22.21 16.90
C GLU A 709 -11.64 21.59 18.28
N ARG A 710 -12.81 21.88 18.86
CA ARG A 710 -13.19 21.37 20.19
C ARG A 710 -13.58 19.88 20.18
N GLY A 711 -13.99 19.35 19.04
CA GLY A 711 -14.34 17.94 18.82
C GLY A 711 -13.16 17.04 18.46
N GLY A 712 -13.47 15.75 18.28
CA GLY A 712 -12.51 14.75 17.78
C GLY A 712 -12.42 14.71 16.24
N SER A 713 -11.70 13.71 15.73
CA SER A 713 -11.58 13.43 14.29
C SER A 713 -12.81 12.67 13.78
N PRO A 714 -13.36 13.01 12.60
CA PRO A 714 -14.45 12.24 11.99
C PRO A 714 -13.99 10.87 11.50
N TYR A 715 -12.68 10.65 11.36
CA TYR A 715 -12.10 9.41 10.87
C TYR A 715 -11.94 8.34 11.96
N ASP A 716 -12.13 8.72 13.22
CA ASP A 716 -12.01 7.79 14.37
C ASP A 716 -13.32 7.00 14.59
N ASP A 717 -14.46 7.49 14.09
CA ASP A 717 -15.78 6.85 14.23
C ASP A 717 -16.36 6.51 12.85
N GLY A 718 -16.30 5.24 12.45
CA GLY A 718 -16.82 4.75 11.17
C GLY A 718 -18.33 5.01 10.96
N ARG A 719 -19.09 5.25 12.03
CA ARG A 719 -20.52 5.62 11.94
C ARG A 719 -20.72 7.00 11.31
N VAL A 720 -19.80 7.94 11.58
CA VAL A 720 -19.83 9.30 11.00
C VAL A 720 -19.69 9.23 9.48
N LEU A 721 -18.85 8.31 9.00
CA LEU A 721 -18.49 8.18 7.59
C LEU A 721 -19.49 7.38 6.76
N ASN A 722 -20.58 6.85 7.34
CA ASN A 722 -21.51 5.98 6.62
C ASN A 722 -22.95 6.50 6.71
N MET A 723 -23.61 6.63 5.55
CA MET A 723 -25.00 7.08 5.45
C MET A 723 -25.98 6.23 6.26
N ALA A 724 -25.72 4.91 6.39
CA ALA A 724 -26.60 3.99 7.13
C ALA A 724 -26.71 4.34 8.63
N HIS A 725 -25.70 5.01 9.20
CA HIS A 725 -25.62 5.35 10.62
C HIS A 725 -25.95 6.82 10.91
N PHE A 726 -26.49 7.56 9.94
CA PHE A 726 -26.84 8.97 10.08
C PHE A 726 -27.67 9.27 11.35
N SER A 727 -28.70 8.47 11.60
CA SER A 727 -29.59 8.60 12.74
C SER A 727 -28.93 8.18 14.06
N ASP A 728 -28.09 7.15 14.05
CA ASP A 728 -27.32 6.70 15.22
C ASP A 728 -26.39 7.81 15.72
N VAL A 729 -25.68 8.48 14.79
CA VAL A 729 -24.76 9.58 15.11
C VAL A 729 -25.50 10.80 15.68
N LEU A 730 -26.69 11.12 15.14
CA LEU A 730 -27.53 12.19 15.69
C LEU A 730 -28.18 11.80 17.04
N ALA A 731 -28.37 10.51 17.29
CA ALA A 731 -28.91 9.94 18.52
C ALA A 731 -27.91 9.88 19.67
N ASP A 732 -26.62 9.84 19.35
CA ASP A 732 -25.53 9.69 20.31
C ASP A 732 -25.48 10.87 21.30
N THR A 733 -25.60 10.55 22.59
CA THR A 733 -25.56 11.51 23.70
C THR A 733 -24.32 11.34 24.59
N SER A 734 -23.37 10.48 24.18
CA SER A 734 -22.10 10.31 24.88
C SER A 734 -21.32 11.63 24.94
N GLU A 735 -20.45 11.74 25.95
CA GLU A 735 -19.62 12.93 26.12
C GLU A 735 -18.66 13.15 24.94
N SER A 736 -18.24 12.07 24.26
CA SER A 736 -17.42 12.13 23.04
C SER A 736 -18.23 12.24 21.75
N SER A 737 -19.57 12.33 21.84
CA SER A 737 -20.44 12.34 20.67
C SER A 737 -20.07 13.50 19.72
N PRO A 738 -20.00 13.22 18.40
CA PRO A 738 -19.82 14.26 17.38
C PRO A 738 -21.06 15.15 17.22
N SER A 739 -22.20 14.75 17.80
CA SER A 739 -23.45 15.51 17.82
C SER A 739 -23.79 15.97 19.24
N GLN A 740 -23.75 17.27 19.48
CA GLN A 740 -24.16 17.86 20.74
C GLN A 740 -25.62 18.33 20.66
N ARG A 741 -26.52 17.63 21.34
CA ARG A 741 -27.95 17.97 21.39
C ARG A 741 -28.22 19.20 22.26
N PHE A 742 -29.21 19.99 21.85
CA PHE A 742 -29.79 21.08 22.65
C PHE A 742 -31.29 21.19 22.39
N VAL A 743 -31.99 21.95 23.23
CA VAL A 743 -33.41 22.27 23.03
C VAL A 743 -33.51 23.78 23.03
N SER A 744 -34.09 24.34 21.96
CA SER A 744 -34.43 25.76 21.91
C SER A 744 -35.45 26.11 23.01
N GLU A 745 -35.52 27.37 23.41
CA GLU A 745 -36.54 27.81 24.38
C GLU A 745 -37.97 27.71 23.81
N ASP A 746 -38.09 27.62 22.49
CA ASP A 746 -39.33 27.26 21.79
C ASP A 746 -39.78 25.81 22.06
N GLY A 747 -38.92 24.95 22.64
CA GLY A 747 -39.23 23.54 22.90
C GLY A 747 -38.93 22.60 21.72
N VAL A 748 -38.25 23.08 20.68
CA VAL A 748 -37.79 22.27 19.53
C VAL A 748 -36.43 21.66 19.83
N ILE A 749 -36.32 20.34 19.66
CA ILE A 749 -35.09 19.56 19.83
C ILE A 749 -34.17 19.81 18.64
N ASN A 750 -32.89 20.06 18.91
CA ASN A 750 -31.91 20.43 17.89
C ASN A 750 -30.53 19.83 18.22
N ALA A 751 -29.59 19.93 17.29
CA ALA A 751 -28.23 19.43 17.42
C ALA A 751 -27.21 20.37 16.79
N ARG A 752 -26.03 20.47 17.40
CA ARG A 752 -24.86 21.15 16.84
C ARG A 752 -23.68 20.20 16.75
N PRO A 753 -22.81 20.34 15.73
CA PRO A 753 -21.64 19.48 15.61
C PRO A 753 -20.59 19.77 16.68
N ARG A 754 -19.82 18.73 17.02
CA ARG A 754 -18.63 18.78 17.87
C ARG A 754 -17.61 17.76 17.38
N VAL A 755 -17.13 17.99 16.15
CA VAL A 755 -16.21 17.12 15.41
C VAL A 755 -15.56 17.95 14.30
N LEU A 756 -14.32 17.63 13.93
CA LEU A 756 -13.67 18.22 12.77
C LEU A 756 -14.50 17.95 11.50
N GLY A 757 -14.65 18.97 10.66
CA GLY A 757 -15.60 19.03 9.53
C GLY A 757 -16.95 19.67 9.91
N GLY A 758 -17.30 19.72 11.20
CA GLY A 758 -18.50 20.38 11.68
C GLY A 758 -19.80 19.75 11.18
N GLY A 759 -20.73 20.58 10.70
CA GLY A 759 -22.08 20.15 10.35
C GLY A 759 -22.12 19.12 9.22
N SER A 760 -21.14 19.12 8.32
CA SER A 760 -21.05 18.13 7.24
C SER A 760 -20.90 16.69 7.73
N CYS A 761 -20.40 16.50 8.95
CA CYS A 761 -20.20 15.16 9.54
C CYS A 761 -21.50 14.54 10.07
N ILE A 762 -22.51 15.36 10.38
CA ILE A 762 -23.76 14.89 11.03
C ILE A 762 -25.02 15.22 10.22
N ASN A 763 -24.90 15.85 9.05
CA ASN A 763 -26.04 16.26 8.24
C ASN A 763 -26.59 15.13 7.33
N ALA A 764 -27.70 15.42 6.65
CA ALA A 764 -28.36 14.50 5.71
C ALA A 764 -27.74 14.47 4.30
N GLY A 765 -26.62 15.18 4.08
CA GLY A 765 -25.79 15.10 2.88
C GLY A 765 -26.24 15.84 1.62
N PHE A 766 -27.43 16.43 1.57
CA PHE A 766 -27.90 17.15 0.37
C PHE A 766 -27.05 18.39 0.03
N PHE A 767 -26.50 18.43 -1.18
CA PHE A 767 -25.54 19.44 -1.62
C PHE A 767 -26.13 20.32 -2.73
N THR A 768 -26.20 21.63 -2.49
CA THR A 768 -26.75 22.61 -3.44
C THR A 768 -26.09 23.97 -3.26
N ARG A 769 -25.81 24.67 -4.36
CA ARG A 769 -25.27 26.03 -4.37
C ARG A 769 -26.30 27.05 -3.92
N ALA A 770 -25.85 28.23 -3.53
CA ALA A 770 -26.73 29.36 -3.30
C ALA A 770 -27.38 29.82 -4.61
N GLY A 771 -28.60 30.35 -4.52
CA GLY A 771 -29.26 30.97 -5.68
C GLY A 771 -28.50 32.21 -6.15
N ALA A 772 -28.46 32.47 -7.46
CA ALA A 772 -27.76 33.63 -8.02
C ALA A 772 -28.27 34.98 -7.46
N GLY A 773 -29.55 35.05 -7.09
CA GLY A 773 -30.13 36.21 -6.41
C GLY A 773 -29.51 36.44 -5.02
N TYR A 774 -29.26 35.38 -4.25
CA TYR A 774 -28.61 35.46 -2.94
C TYR A 774 -27.16 35.94 -3.07
N VAL A 775 -26.40 35.37 -4.02
CA VAL A 775 -25.00 35.76 -4.28
C VAL A 775 -24.90 37.26 -4.59
N ARG A 776 -25.79 37.78 -5.45
CA ARG A 776 -25.86 39.22 -5.76
C ARG A 776 -26.26 40.07 -4.55
N ALA A 777 -27.24 39.63 -3.77
CA ALA A 777 -27.73 40.38 -2.61
C ALA A 777 -26.67 40.53 -1.51
N VAL A 778 -25.84 39.51 -1.30
CA VAL A 778 -24.72 39.57 -0.33
C VAL A 778 -23.53 40.38 -0.90
N GLY A 779 -23.45 40.53 -2.22
CA GLY A 779 -22.39 41.29 -2.89
C GLY A 779 -21.11 40.48 -3.12
N TRP A 780 -21.21 39.14 -3.16
CA TRP A 780 -20.08 38.29 -3.54
C TRP A 780 -19.87 38.32 -5.06
N ASP A 781 -18.60 38.25 -5.48
CA ASP A 781 -18.24 38.15 -6.90
C ASP A 781 -18.69 36.78 -7.46
N PRO A 782 -19.61 36.73 -8.43
CA PRO A 782 -20.10 35.48 -9.00
C PRO A 782 -19.00 34.57 -9.57
N ARG A 783 -17.94 35.14 -10.15
CA ARG A 783 -16.88 34.33 -10.79
C ARG A 783 -16.07 33.57 -9.74
N GLU A 784 -15.66 34.26 -8.69
CA GLU A 784 -14.90 33.69 -7.58
C GLU A 784 -15.75 32.73 -6.75
N VAL A 785 -17.06 33.00 -6.60
CA VAL A 785 -18.01 32.08 -5.95
C VAL A 785 -18.12 30.76 -6.72
N VAL A 786 -18.27 30.79 -8.05
CA VAL A 786 -18.33 29.58 -8.86
C VAL A 786 -17.01 28.80 -8.79
N ALA A 787 -15.87 29.49 -8.81
CA ALA A 787 -14.57 28.86 -8.66
C ALA A 787 -14.42 28.17 -7.28
N ALA A 788 -14.87 28.83 -6.21
CA ALA A 788 -14.86 28.26 -4.87
C ALA A 788 -15.83 27.07 -4.73
N TYR A 789 -17.01 27.10 -5.36
CA TYR A 789 -17.90 25.94 -5.40
C TYR A 789 -17.26 24.74 -6.10
N ARG A 790 -16.67 24.94 -7.29
CA ARG A 790 -15.99 23.85 -8.02
C ARG A 790 -14.88 23.21 -7.19
N TRP A 791 -14.08 24.03 -6.53
CA TRP A 791 -13.01 23.57 -5.63
C TRP A 791 -13.52 22.68 -4.49
N VAL A 792 -14.72 22.97 -3.96
CA VAL A 792 -15.38 22.12 -2.95
C VAL A 792 -15.95 20.85 -3.59
N GLU A 793 -16.67 21.01 -4.70
CA GLU A 793 -17.38 19.95 -5.41
C GLU A 793 -16.45 18.81 -5.85
N ASP A 794 -15.24 19.14 -6.29
CA ASP A 794 -14.23 18.17 -6.74
C ASP A 794 -13.85 17.12 -5.69
N VAL A 795 -14.07 17.43 -4.40
CA VAL A 795 -13.74 16.54 -3.29
C VAL A 795 -14.97 15.92 -2.66
N VAL A 796 -16.01 16.73 -2.38
CA VAL A 796 -17.08 16.30 -1.45
C VAL A 796 -18.45 16.17 -2.11
N ALA A 797 -18.64 16.47 -3.40
CA ALA A 797 -19.97 16.47 -4.01
C ALA A 797 -20.11 15.42 -5.12
N PHE A 798 -21.14 14.59 -5.01
CA PHE A 798 -21.42 13.49 -5.93
C PHE A 798 -22.86 13.57 -6.46
N GLN A 799 -23.09 13.00 -7.63
CA GLN A 799 -24.44 12.80 -8.15
C GLN A 799 -25.03 11.54 -7.50
N PRO A 800 -26.16 11.63 -6.77
CA PRO A 800 -26.78 10.48 -6.15
C PRO A 800 -27.50 9.59 -7.18
N ALA A 801 -27.49 8.28 -6.96
CA ALA A 801 -28.36 7.34 -7.65
C ALA A 801 -29.76 7.36 -7.00
N LEU A 802 -30.79 7.63 -7.79
CA LEU A 802 -32.17 7.69 -7.28
C LEU A 802 -32.78 6.30 -7.10
N GLY A 803 -33.25 6.04 -5.89
CA GLY A 803 -34.10 4.88 -5.61
C GLY A 803 -35.57 5.09 -6.02
N PRO A 804 -36.38 4.01 -6.00
CA PRO A 804 -37.81 4.05 -6.32
C PRO A 804 -38.63 5.13 -5.57
N TRP A 805 -38.36 5.36 -4.30
CA TRP A 805 -39.05 6.36 -3.48
C TRP A 805 -38.77 7.77 -3.98
N GLN A 806 -37.49 8.15 -4.10
CA GLN A 806 -37.06 9.47 -4.57
C GLN A 806 -37.54 9.73 -6.00
N ALA A 807 -37.50 8.70 -6.86
CA ALA A 807 -38.00 8.80 -8.23
C ALA A 807 -39.53 9.00 -8.29
N ALA A 808 -40.29 8.45 -7.33
CA ALA A 808 -41.72 8.70 -7.22
C ALA A 808 -42.02 10.11 -6.70
N VAL A 809 -41.27 10.61 -5.71
CA VAL A 809 -41.39 11.99 -5.22
C VAL A 809 -41.10 12.99 -6.35
N ARG A 810 -40.02 12.79 -7.11
CA ARG A 810 -39.67 13.64 -8.26
C ARG A 810 -40.82 13.72 -9.28
N ARG A 811 -41.38 12.58 -9.67
CA ARG A 811 -42.49 12.53 -10.62
C ARG A 811 -43.78 13.12 -10.05
N GLY A 812 -44.06 12.88 -8.76
CA GLY A 812 -45.20 13.47 -8.06
C GLY A 812 -45.12 14.99 -7.99
N LEU A 813 -43.95 15.56 -7.70
CA LEU A 813 -43.71 17.01 -7.71
C LEU A 813 -43.96 17.63 -9.09
N LEU A 814 -43.54 16.96 -10.16
CA LEU A 814 -43.82 17.39 -11.53
C LEU A 814 -45.31 17.30 -11.87
N GLU A 815 -45.98 16.22 -11.46
CA GLU A 815 -47.42 16.00 -11.67
C GLU A 815 -48.29 17.10 -11.03
N ILE A 816 -47.87 17.62 -9.88
CA ILE A 816 -48.58 18.72 -9.19
C ILE A 816 -48.13 20.13 -9.63
N GLY A 817 -47.30 20.25 -10.66
CA GLY A 817 -46.93 21.53 -11.27
C GLY A 817 -45.70 22.22 -10.65
N VAL A 818 -44.84 21.53 -9.90
CA VAL A 818 -43.53 22.07 -9.48
C VAL A 818 -42.53 21.94 -10.63
N VAL A 819 -42.72 22.78 -11.65
CA VAL A 819 -41.99 22.78 -12.93
C VAL A 819 -41.03 23.97 -13.05
N PRO A 820 -39.99 23.89 -13.91
CA PRO A 820 -39.61 22.79 -14.81
C PRO A 820 -38.93 21.61 -14.11
N ASP A 821 -38.74 20.50 -14.85
CA ASP A 821 -37.83 19.44 -14.46
C ASP A 821 -36.39 19.85 -14.82
N ASN A 822 -35.59 20.13 -13.81
CA ASN A 822 -34.22 20.60 -13.98
C ASN A 822 -33.19 19.46 -14.02
N GLY A 823 -33.63 18.20 -13.99
CA GLY A 823 -32.72 17.05 -13.94
C GLY A 823 -31.76 17.11 -12.73
N PHE A 824 -30.51 16.71 -12.95
CA PHE A 824 -29.44 16.88 -11.95
C PHE A 824 -28.73 18.22 -12.15
N THR A 825 -28.55 18.96 -11.06
CA THR A 825 -27.72 20.16 -11.01
C THR A 825 -27.28 20.44 -9.58
N TYR A 826 -26.24 21.22 -9.35
CA TYR A 826 -25.97 21.75 -8.01
C TYR A 826 -26.70 23.07 -7.74
N ASP A 827 -27.13 23.76 -8.79
CA ASP A 827 -27.71 25.11 -8.69
C ASP A 827 -29.07 25.11 -7.98
N HIS A 828 -29.30 26.13 -7.16
CA HIS A 828 -30.59 26.37 -6.53
C HIS A 828 -31.48 27.21 -7.46
N ILE A 829 -32.41 26.53 -8.14
CA ILE A 829 -33.31 27.10 -9.13
C ILE A 829 -34.75 26.59 -8.94
N PRO A 830 -35.80 27.42 -9.19
CA PRO A 830 -37.19 26.99 -9.10
C PRO A 830 -37.51 25.77 -9.98
N GLY A 831 -38.44 24.93 -9.51
CA GLY A 831 -38.83 23.68 -10.16
C GLY A 831 -38.36 22.45 -9.41
N THR A 832 -38.47 21.29 -10.04
CA THR A 832 -38.07 20.00 -9.45
C THR A 832 -36.67 19.62 -9.92
N LYS A 833 -35.80 19.18 -9.00
CA LYS A 833 -34.42 18.79 -9.32
C LYS A 833 -33.92 17.64 -8.46
N VAL A 834 -32.90 16.96 -8.97
CA VAL A 834 -31.97 16.14 -8.19
C VAL A 834 -30.81 17.04 -7.77
N GLY A 835 -30.48 17.07 -6.48
CA GLY A 835 -29.32 17.79 -5.96
C GLY A 835 -28.07 16.93 -5.91
N GLY A 836 -26.95 17.54 -5.50
CA GLY A 836 -25.77 16.79 -5.11
C GLY A 836 -25.95 16.07 -3.79
N SER A 837 -25.04 15.15 -3.51
CA SER A 837 -24.91 14.47 -2.23
C SER A 837 -23.46 14.49 -1.81
N ILE A 838 -23.18 14.61 -0.50
CA ILE A 838 -21.82 14.38 0.02
C ILE A 838 -21.52 12.90 0.28
N PHE A 839 -22.52 12.04 0.11
CA PHE A 839 -22.32 10.61 0.08
C PHE A 839 -22.02 10.15 -1.34
N ASP A 840 -20.98 9.35 -1.49
CA ASP A 840 -20.63 8.72 -2.76
C ASP A 840 -21.55 7.53 -3.09
N ALA A 841 -21.26 6.82 -4.19
CA ALA A 841 -22.06 5.70 -4.67
C ALA A 841 -22.11 4.51 -3.69
N ASP A 842 -21.11 4.38 -2.79
CA ASP A 842 -21.04 3.35 -1.77
C ASP A 842 -21.70 3.78 -0.45
N GLY A 843 -22.22 5.02 -0.39
CA GLY A 843 -22.82 5.58 0.81
C GLY A 843 -21.80 6.08 1.83
N ARG A 844 -20.52 6.23 1.45
CA ARG A 844 -19.49 6.83 2.31
C ARG A 844 -19.60 8.35 2.26
N ARG A 845 -19.54 8.98 3.43
CA ARG A 845 -19.66 10.44 3.60
C ARG A 845 -18.30 11.11 3.38
N HIS A 846 -18.30 12.14 2.55
CA HIS A 846 -17.18 13.07 2.40
C HIS A 846 -17.55 14.40 3.09
N THR A 847 -16.65 14.94 3.89
CA THR A 847 -16.93 16.06 4.82
C THR A 847 -16.05 17.27 4.51
N ALA A 848 -16.34 18.42 5.13
CA ALA A 848 -15.46 19.58 5.03
C ALA A 848 -14.03 19.30 5.51
N ALA A 849 -13.82 18.31 6.38
CA ALA A 849 -12.48 17.90 6.81
C ALA A 849 -11.64 17.34 5.64
N ASP A 850 -12.28 16.75 4.62
CA ASP A 850 -11.57 16.20 3.45
C ASP A 850 -10.97 17.30 2.57
N LEU A 851 -11.45 18.53 2.69
CA LEU A 851 -10.90 19.71 2.00
C LEU A 851 -9.54 20.13 2.58
N LEU A 852 -9.16 19.63 3.77
CA LEU A 852 -7.83 19.84 4.34
C LEU A 852 -6.74 19.12 3.55
N ARG A 853 -7.08 18.23 2.61
CA ARG A 853 -6.12 17.66 1.64
C ARG A 853 -5.44 18.72 0.78
N TYR A 854 -6.05 19.88 0.63
CA TYR A 854 -5.48 21.01 -0.09
C TYR A 854 -4.56 21.87 0.78
N ALA A 855 -4.51 21.62 2.09
CA ALA A 855 -3.64 22.37 2.98
C ALA A 855 -2.17 22.03 2.73
N ARG A 856 -1.30 23.03 2.86
CA ARG A 856 0.15 22.82 2.86
C ARG A 856 0.57 22.33 4.25
N PRO A 857 1.09 21.09 4.41
CA PRO A 857 1.34 20.50 5.71
C PRO A 857 2.25 21.32 6.63
N GLU A 858 3.25 22.01 6.08
CA GLU A 858 4.18 22.85 6.85
C GLU A 858 3.59 24.22 7.21
N GLY A 859 2.47 24.60 6.59
CA GLY A 859 1.80 25.88 6.77
C GLY A 859 0.63 25.84 7.76
N ILE A 860 0.28 24.68 8.28
CA ILE A 860 -0.89 24.49 9.15
C ILE A 860 -0.54 23.63 10.37
N ASP A 861 -1.03 24.03 11.53
CA ASP A 861 -1.15 23.19 12.71
C ASP A 861 -2.64 23.02 13.03
N LEU A 862 -3.10 21.79 13.25
CA LEU A 862 -4.49 21.50 13.60
C LEU A 862 -4.54 20.74 14.93
N PHE A 863 -5.21 21.32 15.92
CA PHE A 863 -5.43 20.67 17.21
C PHE A 863 -6.90 20.30 17.43
N LEU A 864 -7.12 19.00 17.64
CA LEU A 864 -8.39 18.40 18.04
C LEU A 864 -8.56 18.49 19.56
N ARG A 865 -9.82 18.43 20.01
CA ARG A 865 -10.20 18.58 21.42
C ARG A 865 -9.58 19.84 22.07
N ALA A 866 -9.42 20.88 21.25
CA ALA A 866 -8.91 22.18 21.65
C ALA A 866 -10.08 23.12 21.98
N ARG A 867 -10.37 23.29 23.27
CA ARG A 867 -11.50 24.07 23.76
C ARG A 867 -11.08 25.52 23.96
N VAL A 868 -11.39 26.39 23.00
CA VAL A 868 -11.11 27.82 23.13
C VAL A 868 -11.92 28.40 24.28
N SER A 869 -11.23 29.03 25.24
CA SER A 869 -11.88 29.66 26.40
C SER A 869 -12.20 31.13 26.10
N ARG A 870 -11.21 31.89 25.60
CA ARG A 870 -11.40 33.31 25.28
C ARG A 870 -10.42 33.82 24.24
N ILE A 871 -10.82 34.86 23.52
CA ILE A 871 -9.96 35.68 22.67
C ILE A 871 -9.22 36.69 23.55
N LEU A 872 -7.92 36.88 23.28
CA LEU A 872 -7.08 37.83 23.99
C LEU A 872 -7.01 39.15 23.22
N PHE A 873 -7.20 40.27 23.93
CA PHE A 873 -7.21 41.60 23.35
C PHE A 873 -6.05 42.45 23.87
N GLY A 874 -5.48 43.26 22.98
CA GLY A 874 -4.74 44.47 23.33
C GLY A 874 -5.52 45.70 22.88
N TYR A 875 -4.91 46.88 23.01
CA TYR A 875 -5.55 48.15 22.65
C TYR A 875 -4.68 48.97 21.71
N LYS A 876 -5.31 49.63 20.74
CA LYS A 876 -4.71 50.68 19.90
C LYS A 876 -5.51 51.96 20.12
N GLY A 877 -5.02 52.81 21.02
CA GLY A 877 -5.83 53.89 21.59
C GLY A 877 -6.96 53.29 22.44
N THR A 878 -8.20 53.66 22.15
CA THR A 878 -9.40 53.10 22.80
C THR A 878 -9.97 51.87 22.08
N LYS A 879 -9.45 51.54 20.88
CA LYS A 879 -9.99 50.44 20.07
C LYS A 879 -9.36 49.10 20.45
N PRO A 880 -10.15 48.05 20.75
CA PRO A 880 -9.61 46.72 21.03
C PRO A 880 -9.06 46.06 19.76
N VAL A 881 -7.98 45.31 19.92
CA VAL A 881 -7.29 44.57 18.85
C VAL A 881 -7.10 43.13 19.31
N ALA A 882 -7.59 42.15 18.55
CA ALA A 882 -7.33 40.74 18.86
C ALA A 882 -5.83 40.43 18.71
N ARG A 883 -5.27 39.72 19.70
CA ARG A 883 -3.84 39.38 19.77
C ARG A 883 -3.58 37.88 19.77
N GLY A 884 -4.59 37.08 20.05
CA GLY A 884 -4.43 35.63 20.20
C GLY A 884 -5.64 35.00 20.87
N VAL A 885 -5.51 33.74 21.24
CA VAL A 885 -6.54 32.94 21.90
C VAL A 885 -5.93 32.11 23.01
N MET A 886 -6.72 31.88 24.06
CA MET A 886 -6.42 30.92 25.11
C MET A 886 -7.36 29.72 24.96
N TYR A 887 -6.82 28.51 24.98
CA TYR A 887 -7.59 27.28 24.84
C TYR A 887 -7.09 26.21 25.80
N ARG A 888 -7.96 25.23 26.09
CA ARG A 888 -7.67 24.09 26.94
C ARG A 888 -7.63 22.79 26.15
N ASP A 889 -6.75 21.89 26.54
CA ASP A 889 -6.72 20.53 26.02
C ASP A 889 -7.72 19.62 26.76
N ALA A 890 -7.80 18.35 26.34
CA ALA A 890 -8.69 17.35 26.95
C ALA A 890 -8.32 16.97 28.40
N GLN A 891 -7.10 17.29 28.86
CA GLN A 891 -6.61 17.05 30.22
C GLN A 891 -6.73 18.29 31.11
N GLY A 892 -7.27 19.40 30.58
CA GLY A 892 -7.39 20.68 31.27
C GLY A 892 -6.15 21.57 31.23
N GLY A 893 -5.09 21.14 30.53
CA GLY A 893 -3.89 21.92 30.25
C GLY A 893 -4.25 23.19 29.47
N THR A 894 -3.67 24.34 29.85
CA THR A 894 -3.97 25.64 29.24
C THR A 894 -2.86 26.04 28.27
N HIS A 895 -3.26 26.40 27.06
CA HIS A 895 -2.39 26.81 25.97
C HIS A 895 -2.77 28.20 25.48
N VAL A 896 -1.79 28.92 24.94
CA VAL A 896 -1.99 30.26 24.38
C VAL A 896 -1.37 30.35 22.99
N ALA A 897 -2.17 30.77 22.00
CA ALA A 897 -1.68 31.04 20.66
C ALA A 897 -1.80 32.53 20.36
N TYR A 898 -0.71 33.17 19.97
CA TYR A 898 -0.63 34.59 19.62
C TYR A 898 -0.54 34.79 18.11
N LEU A 899 -0.98 35.96 17.66
CA LEU A 899 -0.73 36.42 16.31
C LEU A 899 0.72 36.89 16.16
N ASN A 900 1.34 36.56 15.03
CA ASN A 900 2.63 37.08 14.60
C ASN A 900 2.58 38.60 14.42
N ARG A 901 3.75 39.24 14.32
CA ARG A 901 3.85 40.65 13.94
C ARG A 901 3.52 40.80 12.45
N GLY A 902 2.41 41.47 12.13
CA GLY A 902 1.97 41.74 10.76
C GLY A 902 0.62 42.46 10.77
N ALA A 903 0.44 43.42 9.87
CA ALA A 903 -0.80 44.20 9.81
C ALA A 903 -1.99 43.39 9.24
N ALA A 904 -1.71 42.28 8.54
CA ALA A 904 -2.69 41.37 7.95
C ALA A 904 -2.89 40.07 8.75
N ASN A 905 -2.37 39.98 9.99
CA ASN A 905 -2.54 38.81 10.85
C ASN A 905 -3.82 38.96 11.68
N GLU A 906 -4.66 37.92 11.72
CA GLU A 906 -6.01 38.03 12.27
C GLU A 906 -6.45 36.73 12.98
N VAL A 907 -7.28 36.88 14.02
CA VAL A 907 -8.07 35.78 14.60
C VAL A 907 -9.40 35.68 13.85
N ILE A 908 -9.81 34.48 13.48
CA ILE A 908 -11.04 34.24 12.73
C ILE A 908 -11.90 33.22 13.47
N LEU A 909 -13.15 33.61 13.77
CA LEU A 909 -14.18 32.73 14.29
C LEU A 909 -14.90 32.02 13.15
N SER A 910 -14.89 30.69 13.19
CA SER A 910 -15.64 29.78 12.31
C SER A 910 -16.33 28.69 13.14
N ALA A 911 -16.77 29.03 14.35
CA ALA A 911 -17.36 28.12 15.34
C ALA A 911 -18.87 27.87 15.13
N GLY A 912 -19.43 28.39 14.04
CA GLY A 912 -20.82 28.18 13.63
C GLY A 912 -21.81 29.14 14.29
N ALA A 913 -23.08 29.04 13.86
CA ALA A 913 -24.17 29.93 14.27
C ALA A 913 -24.36 30.06 15.80
N LEU A 914 -24.07 29.00 16.55
CA LEU A 914 -24.13 29.04 18.02
C LEU A 914 -22.77 29.37 18.65
N GLY A 915 -21.68 28.78 18.13
CA GLY A 915 -20.36 28.88 18.74
C GLY A 915 -19.71 30.25 18.57
N SER A 916 -19.87 30.89 17.41
CA SER A 916 -19.25 32.20 17.14
C SER A 916 -19.80 33.34 18.01
N PRO A 917 -21.13 33.56 18.12
CA PRO A 917 -21.65 34.57 19.06
C PRO A 917 -21.39 34.19 20.52
N GLN A 918 -21.44 32.91 20.89
CA GLN A 918 -21.06 32.42 22.22
C GLN A 918 -19.61 32.83 22.55
N GLN A 919 -18.67 32.56 21.64
CA GLN A 919 -17.25 32.83 21.85
C GLN A 919 -16.94 34.34 21.91
N LEU A 920 -17.63 35.17 21.12
CA LEU A 920 -17.53 36.64 21.23
C LEU A 920 -17.96 37.11 22.62
N MET A 921 -19.13 36.66 23.10
CA MET A 921 -19.64 37.03 24.41
C MET A 921 -18.73 36.56 25.55
N LEU A 922 -18.27 35.30 25.51
CA LEU A 922 -17.30 34.77 26.50
C LEU A 922 -15.97 35.53 26.50
N SER A 923 -15.66 36.24 25.41
CA SER A 923 -14.45 37.07 25.28
C SER A 923 -14.71 38.55 25.58
N GLY A 924 -15.91 38.91 26.08
CA GLY A 924 -16.25 40.28 26.46
C GLY A 924 -16.75 41.18 25.32
N VAL A 925 -17.09 40.62 24.15
CA VAL A 925 -17.66 41.36 23.01
C VAL A 925 -19.11 40.96 22.82
N GLY A 926 -20.05 41.85 23.19
CA GLY A 926 -21.48 41.55 23.15
C GLY A 926 -22.32 42.53 23.97
N PRO A 927 -23.60 42.22 24.27
CA PRO A 927 -24.48 43.12 25.02
C PRO A 927 -23.97 43.34 26.45
N ALA A 928 -23.58 44.57 26.78
CA ALA A 928 -22.86 44.86 28.02
C ALA A 928 -23.60 44.45 29.31
N ASP A 929 -24.91 44.65 29.37
CA ASP A 929 -25.70 44.30 30.57
C ASP A 929 -25.76 42.79 30.81
N HIS A 930 -25.90 42.01 29.73
CA HIS A 930 -25.86 40.55 29.79
C HIS A 930 -24.49 40.05 30.26
N LEU A 931 -23.41 40.60 29.69
CA LEU A 931 -22.04 40.24 30.06
C LEU A 931 -21.74 40.56 31.54
N ARG A 932 -22.11 41.76 32.01
CA ARG A 932 -21.94 42.15 33.42
C ARG A 932 -22.74 41.25 34.36
N SER A 933 -23.94 40.83 33.97
CA SER A 933 -24.78 39.95 34.79
C SER A 933 -24.14 38.57 35.07
N LEU A 934 -23.21 38.14 34.21
CA LEU A 934 -22.46 36.89 34.35
C LEU A 934 -21.02 37.11 34.87
N GLY A 935 -20.66 38.34 35.24
CA GLY A 935 -19.31 38.67 35.71
C GLY A 935 -18.24 38.68 34.62
N ILE A 936 -18.62 38.88 33.34
CA ILE A 936 -17.69 38.98 32.22
C ILE A 936 -17.27 40.45 32.04
N ASP A 937 -15.97 40.70 31.98
CA ASP A 937 -15.42 42.01 31.66
C ASP A 937 -15.81 42.43 30.22
N VAL A 938 -16.42 43.60 30.10
CA VAL A 938 -16.88 44.13 28.80
C VAL A 938 -15.69 44.78 28.07
N ILE A 939 -15.22 44.13 27.01
CA ILE A 939 -14.21 44.66 26.08
C ILE A 939 -14.84 45.63 25.09
N LEU A 940 -16.01 45.27 24.56
CA LEU A 940 -16.78 46.11 23.65
C LEU A 940 -18.27 45.81 23.80
N ASP A 941 -19.05 46.85 24.07
CA ASP A 941 -20.52 46.74 24.00
C ASP A 941 -20.96 46.67 22.55
N LEU A 942 -21.38 45.48 22.13
CA LEU A 942 -21.87 45.21 20.79
C LEU A 942 -23.21 44.47 20.90
N PRO A 943 -24.33 45.19 21.11
CA PRO A 943 -25.63 44.59 21.42
C PRO A 943 -26.21 43.74 20.28
N GLY A 944 -25.63 43.82 19.08
CA GLY A 944 -25.97 42.95 17.95
C GLY A 944 -25.55 41.49 18.11
N VAL A 945 -24.56 41.18 18.95
CA VAL A 945 -24.06 39.80 19.12
C VAL A 945 -25.14 38.91 19.74
N GLY A 946 -25.37 37.75 19.12
CA GLY A 946 -26.40 36.79 19.54
C GLY A 946 -27.82 37.16 19.10
N GLN A 947 -28.03 38.26 18.38
CA GLN A 947 -29.37 38.69 17.94
C GLN A 947 -29.71 38.18 16.54
N GLY A 948 -31.00 38.11 16.22
CA GLY A 948 -31.51 37.70 14.90
C GLY A 948 -31.21 36.24 14.56
N MET A 949 -31.17 35.37 15.59
CA MET A 949 -31.05 33.93 15.41
C MET A 949 -32.25 33.42 14.63
N SER A 950 -32.01 32.66 13.57
CA SER A 950 -33.07 32.16 12.69
C SER A 950 -32.86 30.67 12.48
N ASP A 951 -33.94 29.90 12.46
CA ASP A 951 -33.92 28.49 12.06
C ASP A 951 -35.11 28.23 11.14
N ASN A 952 -34.85 27.64 9.98
CA ASN A 952 -35.90 27.38 9.00
C ASN A 952 -36.88 26.35 9.60
N PRO A 953 -38.17 26.69 9.78
CA PRO A 953 -39.17 25.73 10.21
C PRO A 953 -39.24 24.57 9.22
N MET A 954 -39.31 23.36 9.75
CA MET A 954 -39.60 22.16 8.99
C MET A 954 -40.76 21.40 9.60
N ASN A 955 -41.61 20.89 8.72
CA ASN A 955 -42.69 19.97 9.07
C ASN A 955 -42.56 18.72 8.19
N ALA A 956 -42.73 17.55 8.78
CA ALA A 956 -42.62 16.28 8.07
C ALA A 956 -43.96 15.55 8.11
N ILE A 957 -44.24 14.79 7.04
CA ILE A 957 -45.36 13.86 6.98
C ILE A 957 -44.79 12.46 6.79
N TYR A 958 -45.10 11.57 7.72
CA TYR A 958 -44.76 10.16 7.58
C TYR A 958 -45.75 9.49 6.64
N VAL A 959 -45.26 8.80 5.62
CA VAL A 959 -46.10 8.08 4.66
C VAL A 959 -45.81 6.58 4.78
N PRO A 960 -46.73 5.81 5.41
CA PRO A 960 -46.60 4.37 5.51
C PRO A 960 -46.78 3.73 4.12
N SER A 961 -45.93 2.75 3.82
CA SER A 961 -45.86 2.11 2.51
C SER A 961 -46.22 0.63 2.58
N PRO A 962 -47.09 0.13 1.67
CA PRO A 962 -47.37 -1.30 1.55
C PRO A 962 -46.17 -2.10 1.00
N SER A 963 -45.24 -1.43 0.32
CA SER A 963 -44.00 -2.03 -0.20
C SER A 963 -42.80 -1.60 0.66
N PRO A 964 -41.79 -2.48 0.85
CA PRO A 964 -40.51 -2.05 1.42
C PRO A 964 -39.92 -0.90 0.62
N VAL A 965 -39.39 0.12 1.32
CA VAL A 965 -38.73 1.28 0.72
C VAL A 965 -37.24 1.21 1.02
N GLU A 966 -36.42 1.62 0.07
CA GLU A 966 -34.98 1.71 0.22
C GLU A 966 -34.59 2.77 1.27
N VAL A 967 -33.42 2.63 1.86
CA VAL A 967 -32.81 3.69 2.66
C VAL A 967 -32.34 4.79 1.71
N SER A 968 -32.96 5.97 1.82
CA SER A 968 -32.54 7.17 1.10
C SER A 968 -32.63 8.40 1.99
N LEU A 969 -31.60 9.24 1.97
CA LEU A 969 -31.67 10.60 2.51
C LEU A 969 -32.12 11.58 1.42
N ILE A 970 -32.00 12.88 1.68
CA ILE A 970 -32.48 13.91 0.75
C ILE A 970 -31.66 13.88 -0.55
N GLN A 971 -32.34 13.65 -1.67
CA GLN A 971 -31.74 13.64 -3.02
C GLN A 971 -32.56 14.47 -4.01
N VAL A 972 -33.89 14.45 -3.88
CA VAL A 972 -34.84 15.20 -4.70
C VAL A 972 -35.40 16.37 -3.90
N VAL A 973 -35.53 17.52 -4.55
CA VAL A 973 -36.20 18.69 -3.99
C VAL A 973 -37.11 19.37 -5.01
N GLY A 974 -38.28 19.79 -4.55
CA GLY A 974 -39.18 20.71 -5.24
C GLY A 974 -39.04 22.12 -4.71
N ILE A 975 -38.47 23.04 -5.50
CA ILE A 975 -38.31 24.45 -5.15
C ILE A 975 -39.53 25.21 -5.66
N THR A 976 -40.47 25.49 -4.77
CA THR A 976 -41.76 26.09 -5.12
C THR A 976 -41.70 27.61 -5.20
N ARG A 977 -42.63 28.21 -5.95
CA ARG A 977 -42.75 29.68 -6.06
C ARG A 977 -43.40 30.34 -4.85
N PHE A 978 -44.13 29.58 -4.03
CA PHE A 978 -44.81 30.10 -2.85
C PHE A 978 -43.91 30.12 -1.60
N GLY A 979 -42.63 29.75 -1.72
CA GLY A 979 -41.63 29.93 -0.66
C GLY A 979 -41.51 28.75 0.31
N SER A 980 -41.73 27.54 -0.19
CA SER A 980 -41.55 26.28 0.55
C SER A 980 -40.76 25.28 -0.30
N TYR A 981 -39.90 24.49 0.32
CA TYR A 981 -39.15 23.44 -0.36
C TYR A 981 -39.65 22.07 0.09
N ILE A 982 -39.94 21.21 -0.88
CA ILE A 982 -40.45 19.86 -0.63
C ILE A 982 -39.34 18.85 -0.85
N GLU A 983 -38.97 18.12 0.18
CA GLU A 983 -37.86 17.16 0.22
C GLU A 983 -38.38 15.78 0.70
N ALA A 984 -37.59 14.72 0.55
CA ALA A 984 -38.01 13.39 1.00
C ALA A 984 -36.85 12.51 1.49
N ALA A 985 -37.15 11.62 2.43
CA ALA A 985 -36.28 10.57 2.93
C ALA A 985 -37.07 9.26 3.13
N SER A 986 -36.40 8.09 3.16
CA SER A 986 -37.07 6.79 3.31
C SER A 986 -36.19 5.73 3.98
N GLY A 987 -36.82 4.65 4.44
CA GLY A 987 -36.14 3.40 4.84
C GLY A 987 -35.82 3.28 6.32
N SER A 988 -35.16 2.17 6.68
CA SER A 988 -34.94 1.71 8.07
C SER A 988 -33.99 2.56 8.91
N ASN A 989 -33.47 3.68 8.41
CA ASN A 989 -32.65 4.61 9.21
C ASN A 989 -33.47 5.33 10.29
N TRP A 990 -34.79 5.23 10.30
CA TRP A 990 -35.64 5.83 11.33
C TRP A 990 -36.08 4.83 12.42
N ASN A 991 -35.66 3.56 12.32
CA ASN A 991 -35.95 2.53 13.33
C ASN A 991 -35.02 2.66 14.54
N SER A 992 -35.54 3.19 15.65
CA SER A 992 -34.92 3.15 16.99
C SER A 992 -34.77 1.73 17.59
N HIS A 993 -35.09 0.68 16.82
CA HIS A 993 -35.33 -0.67 17.35
C HIS A 993 -34.10 -1.57 17.46
N GLN A 994 -32.96 -1.26 16.81
CA GLN A 994 -31.75 -2.08 17.03
C GLN A 994 -31.25 -1.95 18.48
N VAL A 995 -31.44 -0.79 19.12
CA VAL A 995 -31.10 -0.56 20.54
C VAL A 995 -32.00 -1.36 21.50
N CYS A 996 -33.28 -1.57 21.17
CA CYS A 996 -34.20 -2.35 22.00
C CYS A 996 -33.96 -3.87 21.95
N ARG A 997 -33.30 -4.39 20.90
CA ARG A 997 -32.96 -5.83 20.84
C ARG A 997 -31.84 -6.21 21.82
N TRP A 998 -30.92 -5.27 22.09
CA TRP A 998 -29.90 -5.41 23.13
C TRP A 998 -30.48 -5.34 24.56
N TRP A 999 -31.63 -4.68 24.74
CA TRP A 999 -32.33 -4.60 26.03
C TRP A 999 -32.76 -5.98 26.55
N HIS A 1000 -33.28 -6.85 25.67
CA HIS A 1000 -33.65 -8.22 26.07
C HIS A 1000 -32.43 -9.12 26.36
N ALA A 1001 -31.33 -8.95 25.62
CA ALA A 1001 -30.08 -9.69 25.90
C ALA A 1001 -29.42 -9.24 27.21
N ALA A 1002 -29.52 -7.96 27.56
CA ALA A 1002 -29.02 -7.41 28.82
C ALA A 1002 -29.90 -7.75 30.04
N GLN A 1003 -31.16 -8.12 29.82
CA GLN A 1003 -32.10 -8.47 30.90
C GLN A 1003 -31.84 -9.86 31.49
N GLU A 1004 -31.26 -10.77 30.70
CA GLU A 1004 -30.83 -12.11 31.14
C GLU A 1004 -29.56 -12.09 32.01
N LEU A 1005 -28.81 -10.97 32.04
CA LEU A 1005 -27.54 -10.83 32.76
C LEU A 1005 -27.63 -9.96 34.02
N ARG A 1006 -28.80 -9.91 34.66
CA ARG A 1006 -29.13 -8.97 35.74
C ARG A 1006 -28.49 -9.24 37.11
N HIS A 1007 -27.64 -10.25 37.26
CA HIS A 1007 -27.12 -10.64 38.58
C HIS A 1007 -25.68 -10.22 38.89
N VAL A 1008 -24.92 -9.59 37.99
CA VAL A 1008 -23.46 -9.46 38.21
C VAL A 1008 -22.87 -8.05 38.27
N LEU A 1009 -23.50 -6.96 37.82
CA LEU A 1009 -22.81 -5.64 37.81
C LEU A 1009 -23.65 -4.47 38.34
N SER A 1010 -23.23 -3.96 39.49
CA SER A 1010 -23.68 -2.74 40.17
C SER A 1010 -22.93 -1.50 39.66
N ALA A 1011 -23.16 -1.09 38.42
CA ALA A 1011 -22.64 0.16 37.86
C ALA A 1011 -23.73 0.87 37.05
N GLY A 1012 -23.84 2.19 37.24
CA GLY A 1012 -24.98 3.02 36.84
C GLY A 1012 -25.41 2.91 35.38
N ILE A 1013 -26.72 2.88 35.20
CA ILE A 1013 -27.40 2.86 33.89
C ILE A 1013 -27.31 4.26 33.26
N PRO A 1014 -26.82 4.41 32.01
CA PRO A 1014 -26.82 5.70 31.32
C PRO A 1014 -28.27 6.18 30.99
N PRO A 1015 -28.55 7.50 31.02
CA PRO A 1015 -29.84 8.11 30.61
C PRO A 1015 -30.27 7.89 29.13
N LEU A 1016 -29.55 7.03 28.42
CA LEU A 1016 -29.52 6.87 26.95
C LEU A 1016 -30.81 6.31 26.35
N LEU A 1017 -31.68 5.66 27.14
CA LEU A 1017 -32.94 5.07 26.64
C LEU A 1017 -34.06 6.09 26.43
N ILE A 1018 -33.89 7.31 26.98
CA ILE A 1018 -35.04 8.14 27.33
C ILE A 1018 -35.54 9.05 26.19
N ARG A 1019 -34.69 9.44 25.23
CA ARG A 1019 -34.90 10.75 24.58
C ARG A 1019 -35.54 10.78 23.19
N PHE A 1020 -35.55 9.67 22.43
CA PHE A 1020 -36.46 9.53 21.28
C PHE A 1020 -37.87 9.12 21.73
N CYS A 1021 -37.99 8.58 22.94
CA CYS A 1021 -39.21 8.05 23.52
C CYS A 1021 -40.10 9.09 24.22
N THR A 1022 -39.88 10.39 23.99
CA THR A 1022 -40.44 11.49 24.80
C THR A 1022 -41.87 11.89 24.44
N GLY A 1023 -42.62 11.10 23.66
CA GLY A 1023 -43.96 11.48 23.19
C GLY A 1023 -45.01 11.73 24.27
N GLN A 1024 -44.86 11.12 25.45
CA GLN A 1024 -45.72 11.45 26.59
C GLN A 1024 -45.31 12.73 27.35
N LEU A 1025 -44.19 13.40 27.01
CA LEU A 1025 -43.82 14.68 27.63
C LEU A 1025 -44.50 15.89 26.99
N ALA A 1026 -45.01 15.75 25.77
CA ALA A 1026 -45.82 16.78 25.11
C ALA A 1026 -47.17 17.01 25.82
N THR A 1027 -47.69 15.99 26.53
CA THR A 1027 -48.92 16.11 27.35
C THR A 1027 -48.65 16.70 28.74
N VAL A 1028 -47.38 16.80 29.16
CA VAL A 1028 -46.96 17.37 30.44
C VAL A 1028 -46.46 18.81 30.25
N PRO A 1029 -47.06 19.82 30.90
CA PRO A 1029 -46.63 21.22 30.79
C PRO A 1029 -45.14 21.38 31.15
N PRO A 1030 -44.39 22.30 30.50
CA PRO A 1030 -42.95 22.45 30.67
C PRO A 1030 -42.48 22.55 32.14
N LYS A 1031 -43.26 23.21 33.00
CA LYS A 1031 -42.98 23.39 34.44
C LYS A 1031 -43.13 22.12 35.29
N LYS A 1032 -43.69 21.03 34.75
CA LYS A 1032 -44.03 19.78 35.48
C LYS A 1032 -43.26 18.55 34.98
N ARG A 1033 -42.23 18.73 34.17
CA ARG A 1033 -41.44 17.65 33.55
C ARG A 1033 -40.32 17.17 34.48
N THR A 1034 -40.66 16.34 35.47
CA THR A 1034 -39.67 15.71 36.37
C THR A 1034 -39.01 14.49 35.71
N PRO A 1035 -37.81 14.06 36.17
CA PRO A 1035 -37.13 12.86 35.66
C PRO A 1035 -37.99 11.58 35.67
N GLU A 1036 -38.91 11.44 36.61
CA GLU A 1036 -39.78 10.26 36.77
C GLU A 1036 -40.94 10.24 35.76
N ALA A 1037 -41.45 11.42 35.39
CA ALA A 1037 -42.46 11.55 34.32
C ALA A 1037 -41.85 11.25 32.95
N ILE A 1038 -40.59 11.63 32.77
CA ILE A 1038 -39.79 11.32 31.60
C ILE A 1038 -39.56 9.80 31.48
N ALA A 1039 -39.31 9.08 32.59
CA ALA A 1039 -39.08 7.63 32.57
C ALA A 1039 -40.30 6.80 32.13
N ARG A 1040 -41.51 7.15 32.58
CA ARG A 1040 -42.77 6.44 32.19
C ARG A 1040 -43.12 6.61 30.71
N ALA A 1041 -42.78 7.76 30.11
CA ALA A 1041 -42.93 8.02 28.68
C ALA A 1041 -42.18 7.01 27.80
N VAL A 1042 -41.03 6.58 28.31
CA VAL A 1042 -40.07 5.73 27.60
C VAL A 1042 -40.55 4.29 27.53
N GLU A 1043 -41.13 3.82 28.62
CA GLU A 1043 -41.69 2.47 28.77
C GLU A 1043 -42.92 2.24 27.90
N ALA A 1044 -43.72 3.28 27.62
CA ALA A 1044 -44.86 3.18 26.72
C ALA A 1044 -44.45 3.09 25.24
N MET A 1045 -43.35 3.75 24.84
CA MET A 1045 -42.83 3.75 23.46
C MET A 1045 -42.18 2.43 23.05
N SER A 1046 -41.61 1.67 23.99
CA SER A 1046 -40.99 0.37 23.71
C SER A 1046 -42.01 -0.73 23.35
N GLN A 1047 -43.32 -0.46 23.46
CA GLN A 1047 -44.39 -1.39 23.15
C GLN A 1047 -45.01 -1.19 21.74
N VAL A 1048 -44.47 -0.28 20.91
CA VAL A 1048 -44.99 -0.01 19.55
C VAL A 1048 -44.54 -1.09 18.54
N PRO A 1049 -45.43 -1.71 17.73
CA PRO A 1049 -45.07 -2.82 16.84
C PRO A 1049 -44.19 -2.46 15.61
N ASP A 1050 -43.21 -3.31 15.28
CA ASP A 1050 -42.26 -3.21 14.13
C ASP A 1050 -42.94 -3.02 12.75
N ALA A 1051 -44.19 -3.48 12.59
CA ALA A 1051 -44.96 -3.33 11.36
C ALA A 1051 -45.37 -1.86 11.07
N ALA A 1052 -45.30 -0.98 12.08
CA ALA A 1052 -45.70 0.43 11.97
C ALA A 1052 -44.69 1.34 11.24
N LEU A 1053 -43.44 0.90 11.04
CA LEU A 1053 -42.34 1.74 10.54
C LEU A 1053 -41.85 1.38 9.12
N ARG A 1054 -42.71 0.79 8.28
CA ARG A 1054 -42.45 0.58 6.84
C ARG A 1054 -42.93 1.79 6.05
N GLY A 1055 -42.05 2.74 5.71
CA GLY A 1055 -42.42 3.97 5.01
C GLY A 1055 -41.31 5.00 4.89
N GLY A 1056 -41.66 6.21 4.48
CA GLY A 1056 -40.72 7.33 4.37
C GLY A 1056 -41.35 8.65 4.77
N PHE A 1057 -40.55 9.70 4.83
CA PHE A 1057 -40.98 11.05 5.16
C PHE A 1057 -40.94 11.93 3.92
N ILE A 1058 -41.96 12.76 3.75
CA ILE A 1058 -41.91 13.93 2.87
C ILE A 1058 -41.89 15.16 3.77
N LEU A 1059 -40.92 16.04 3.55
CA LEU A 1059 -40.64 17.18 4.42
C LEU A 1059 -40.90 18.49 3.68
N GLU A 1060 -41.35 19.47 4.44
CA GLU A 1060 -41.57 20.85 4.05
C GLU A 1060 -40.53 21.71 4.77
N LYS A 1061 -39.79 22.55 4.03
CA LYS A 1061 -38.90 23.58 4.60
C LYS A 1061 -39.36 24.96 4.17
N VAL A 1062 -39.63 25.85 5.15
CA VAL A 1062 -39.98 27.25 4.88
C VAL A 1062 -38.76 28.07 4.46
N LEU A 1063 -38.89 28.84 3.36
CA LEU A 1063 -37.89 29.80 2.90
C LEU A 1063 -37.78 31.02 3.83
N GLY A 1064 -36.56 31.54 3.99
CA GLY A 1064 -36.23 32.64 4.89
C GLY A 1064 -35.49 32.08 6.11
N PRO A 1065 -36.10 32.04 7.31
CA PRO A 1065 -37.46 32.51 7.68
C PRO A 1065 -37.51 34.02 7.99
N GLN A 1066 -38.71 34.58 8.19
CA GLN A 1066 -38.87 35.95 8.71
C GLN A 1066 -38.86 36.00 10.24
N SER A 1067 -39.29 34.91 10.87
CA SER A 1067 -39.22 34.72 12.32
C SER A 1067 -37.77 34.70 12.79
N THR A 1068 -37.45 35.51 13.79
CA THR A 1068 -36.11 35.56 14.39
C THR A 1068 -36.20 35.60 15.91
N GLY A 1069 -35.15 35.12 16.57
CA GLY A 1069 -34.97 35.20 18.01
C GLY A 1069 -33.57 35.63 18.39
N HIS A 1070 -33.08 35.15 19.53
CA HIS A 1070 -31.81 35.55 20.11
C HIS A 1070 -31.13 34.40 20.85
N LEU A 1071 -29.83 34.56 21.10
CA LEU A 1071 -28.96 33.67 21.82
C LEU A 1071 -28.37 34.40 23.02
N ALA A 1072 -28.37 33.74 24.18
CA ALA A 1072 -27.78 34.25 25.41
C ALA A 1072 -26.90 33.20 26.09
N LEU A 1073 -25.83 33.65 26.75
CA LEU A 1073 -25.03 32.77 27.59
C LEU A 1073 -25.83 32.34 28.83
N ARG A 1074 -25.72 31.06 29.19
CA ARG A 1074 -26.28 30.50 30.45
C ARG A 1074 -25.26 30.49 31.58
N ASN A 1075 -24.00 30.28 31.23
CA ASN A 1075 -22.86 30.18 32.14
C ASN A 1075 -21.57 30.54 31.38
N LEU A 1076 -20.43 30.36 32.04
CA LEU A 1076 -19.10 30.67 31.51
C LEU A 1076 -18.41 29.47 30.86
N ASP A 1077 -19.05 28.30 30.80
CA ASP A 1077 -18.48 27.10 30.21
C ASP A 1077 -18.67 27.12 28.67
N PRO A 1078 -17.59 27.15 27.87
CA PRO A 1078 -17.68 27.13 26.41
C PRO A 1078 -18.23 25.82 25.84
N ASP A 1079 -18.16 24.71 26.58
CA ASP A 1079 -18.69 23.42 26.13
C ASP A 1079 -20.21 23.35 26.25
N ASP A 1080 -20.79 24.09 27.19
CA ASP A 1080 -22.23 24.14 27.37
C ASP A 1080 -22.95 24.84 26.20
N ASN A 1081 -24.19 24.43 25.95
CA ASN A 1081 -25.03 25.07 24.95
C ASN A 1081 -25.59 26.38 25.51
N PRO A 1082 -25.53 27.50 24.77
CA PRO A 1082 -26.22 28.73 25.14
C PRO A 1082 -27.75 28.54 25.10
N SER A 1083 -28.50 29.44 25.74
CA SER A 1083 -29.95 29.54 25.47
C SER A 1083 -30.14 30.14 24.09
N VAL A 1084 -31.10 29.61 23.34
CA VAL A 1084 -31.46 30.13 22.02
C VAL A 1084 -32.97 30.05 21.80
N THR A 1085 -33.52 31.13 21.28
CA THR A 1085 -34.88 31.25 20.76
C THR A 1085 -34.81 31.47 19.26
N PHE A 1086 -35.74 30.87 18.52
CA PHE A 1086 -35.95 31.13 17.09
C PHE A 1086 -37.32 31.74 16.80
N ASN A 1087 -38.27 31.62 17.75
CA ASN A 1087 -39.64 32.13 17.64
C ASN A 1087 -40.37 31.59 16.41
N TYR A 1088 -40.36 30.26 16.21
CA TYR A 1088 -40.97 29.60 15.06
C TYR A 1088 -42.41 30.07 14.83
N PHE A 1089 -42.73 30.49 13.60
CA PHE A 1089 -44.05 31.00 13.20
C PHE A 1089 -44.55 32.22 14.00
N SER A 1090 -43.64 33.04 14.54
CA SER A 1090 -43.97 34.37 15.06
C SER A 1090 -44.38 35.30 13.93
N HIS A 1091 -43.77 35.17 12.74
CA HIS A 1091 -44.19 35.90 11.56
C HIS A 1091 -45.28 35.11 10.78
N PRO A 1092 -46.41 35.73 10.39
CA PRO A 1092 -47.53 35.04 9.75
C PRO A 1092 -47.20 34.46 8.37
N ASP A 1093 -46.26 35.07 7.63
CA ASP A 1093 -45.84 34.56 6.32
C ASP A 1093 -45.17 33.18 6.40
N ASP A 1094 -44.41 32.91 7.47
CA ASP A 1094 -43.75 31.62 7.64
C ASP A 1094 -44.79 30.51 7.83
N LEU A 1095 -45.84 30.79 8.61
CA LEU A 1095 -46.95 29.84 8.79
C LEU A 1095 -47.72 29.61 7.49
N ARG A 1096 -48.01 30.67 6.73
CA ARG A 1096 -48.70 30.57 5.44
C ARG A 1096 -47.92 29.70 4.45
N ARG A 1097 -46.59 29.84 4.43
CA ARG A 1097 -45.69 29.01 3.60
C ARG A 1097 -45.72 27.55 4.03
N CYS A 1098 -45.67 27.26 5.34
CA CYS A 1098 -45.80 25.91 5.84
C CYS A 1098 -47.12 25.26 5.38
N VAL A 1099 -48.25 25.95 5.57
CA VAL A 1099 -49.57 25.44 5.16
C VAL A 1099 -49.63 25.12 3.66
N ALA A 1100 -49.08 26.02 2.82
CA ALA A 1100 -49.00 25.78 1.38
C ALA A 1100 -48.09 24.58 1.04
N GLY A 1101 -46.98 24.42 1.77
CA GLY A 1101 -46.08 23.29 1.59
C GLY A 1101 -46.70 21.95 2.01
N ILE A 1102 -47.40 21.89 3.14
CA ILE A 1102 -48.16 20.69 3.57
C ILE A 1102 -49.26 20.34 2.55
N SER A 1103 -49.93 21.34 1.99
CA SER A 1103 -50.93 21.14 0.91
C SER A 1103 -50.29 20.59 -0.37
N ALA A 1104 -49.07 21.00 -0.69
CA ALA A 1104 -48.32 20.42 -1.81
C ALA A 1104 -47.91 18.98 -1.53
N ILE A 1105 -47.49 18.64 -0.30
CA ILE A 1105 -47.18 17.25 0.10
C ILE A 1105 -48.42 16.36 -0.03
N GLU A 1106 -49.60 16.82 0.41
CA GLU A 1106 -50.86 16.09 0.20
C GLU A 1106 -51.08 15.75 -1.27
N SER A 1107 -50.82 16.71 -2.15
CA SER A 1107 -50.97 16.56 -3.58
C SER A 1107 -49.94 15.58 -4.16
N VAL A 1108 -48.69 15.60 -3.70
CA VAL A 1108 -47.65 14.62 -4.10
C VAL A 1108 -48.06 13.21 -3.70
N ILE A 1109 -48.55 13.01 -2.47
CA ILE A 1109 -48.95 11.70 -1.97
C ILE A 1109 -50.13 11.13 -2.77
N ARG A 1110 -51.06 11.99 -3.21
CA ARG A 1110 -52.21 11.60 -4.06
C ARG A 1110 -51.88 11.41 -5.55
N SER A 1111 -50.66 11.75 -5.97
CA SER A 1111 -50.26 11.64 -7.38
C SER A 1111 -50.24 10.20 -7.88
N ARG A 1112 -50.50 9.99 -9.18
CA ARG A 1112 -50.42 8.64 -9.78
C ARG A 1112 -49.03 8.04 -9.64
N SER A 1113 -48.02 8.91 -9.69
CA SER A 1113 -46.62 8.54 -9.56
C SER A 1113 -46.25 7.96 -8.19
N PHE A 1114 -46.97 8.35 -7.14
CA PHE A 1114 -46.72 7.93 -5.76
C PHE A 1114 -47.63 6.79 -5.27
N ALA A 1115 -48.67 6.43 -6.04
CA ALA A 1115 -49.69 5.44 -5.68
C ALA A 1115 -49.13 4.07 -5.23
N ARG A 1116 -47.96 3.64 -5.74
CA ARG A 1116 -47.30 2.39 -5.35
C ARG A 1116 -46.86 2.35 -3.88
N PHE A 1117 -46.64 3.51 -3.27
CA PHE A 1117 -46.18 3.67 -1.90
C PHE A 1117 -47.30 4.05 -0.92
N THR A 1118 -48.55 4.07 -1.38
CA THR A 1118 -49.72 4.42 -0.56
C THR A 1118 -50.74 3.28 -0.58
N TYR A 1119 -51.53 3.18 0.48
CA TYR A 1119 -52.62 2.20 0.54
C TYR A 1119 -53.84 2.64 -0.31
N PRO A 1120 -54.66 1.71 -0.85
CA PRO A 1120 -55.81 2.05 -1.70
C PRO A 1120 -56.87 2.96 -1.05
N ASN A 1121 -57.04 2.89 0.28
CA ASN A 1121 -57.99 3.71 1.06
C ASN A 1121 -57.29 4.79 1.90
N PHE A 1122 -56.21 5.39 1.37
CA PHE A 1122 -55.38 6.35 2.09
C PHE A 1122 -56.12 7.66 2.41
N ALA A 1123 -56.45 7.89 3.68
CA ALA A 1123 -57.03 9.13 4.16
C ALA A 1123 -55.95 10.08 4.71
N PHE A 1124 -55.71 11.20 4.04
CA PHE A 1124 -54.69 12.17 4.45
C PHE A 1124 -54.86 12.69 5.89
N PRO A 1125 -56.08 13.01 6.38
CA PRO A 1125 -56.26 13.40 7.78
C PRO A 1125 -55.83 12.33 8.80
N ALA A 1126 -55.98 11.05 8.47
CA ALA A 1126 -55.54 9.96 9.34
C ALA A 1126 -54.01 9.94 9.47
N VAL A 1127 -53.29 10.29 8.40
CA VAL A 1127 -51.82 10.38 8.41
C VAL A 1127 -51.32 11.63 9.13
N LEU A 1128 -52.04 12.75 9.02
CA LEU A 1128 -51.77 13.92 9.85
C LEU A 1128 -51.93 13.57 11.34
N ASN A 1129 -52.98 12.83 11.71
CA ASN A 1129 -53.17 12.36 13.09
C ASN A 1129 -52.07 11.40 13.52
N VAL A 1130 -51.70 10.42 12.71
CA VAL A 1130 -50.59 9.50 13.03
C VAL A 1130 -49.30 10.27 13.22
N THR A 1131 -48.99 11.21 12.33
CA THR A 1131 -47.78 12.02 12.41
C THR A 1131 -47.80 12.97 13.61
N ALA A 1132 -48.94 13.62 13.87
CA ALA A 1132 -49.08 14.53 14.99
C ALA A 1132 -49.12 13.78 16.31
N GLU A 1133 -49.92 12.72 16.47
CA GLU A 1133 -50.16 12.04 17.75
C GLU A 1133 -49.11 10.97 18.08
N GLN A 1134 -48.74 10.13 17.10
CA GLN A 1134 -47.91 8.93 17.32
C GLN A 1134 -46.41 9.18 17.11
N LEU A 1135 -46.02 10.22 16.37
CA LEU A 1135 -44.61 10.60 16.14
C LEU A 1135 -44.28 11.92 16.88
N PRO A 1136 -43.73 11.87 18.09
CA PRO A 1136 -43.39 13.08 18.84
C PRO A 1136 -42.13 13.75 18.28
N VAL A 1137 -42.33 14.75 17.43
CA VAL A 1137 -41.26 15.49 16.74
C VAL A 1137 -40.68 16.67 17.54
N ASN A 1138 -41.38 17.12 18.60
CA ASN A 1138 -40.96 18.24 19.46
C ASN A 1138 -41.58 18.13 20.88
N LEU A 1139 -41.26 19.09 21.76
CA LEU A 1139 -41.77 19.15 23.13
C LEU A 1139 -42.90 20.18 23.33
N LEU A 1140 -43.60 20.59 22.27
CA LEU A 1140 -44.67 21.57 22.33
C LEU A 1140 -45.95 20.96 22.94
N TYR A 1141 -46.71 21.78 23.68
CA TYR A 1141 -48.01 21.37 24.23
C TYR A 1141 -49.08 21.44 23.15
N ARG A 1142 -49.73 20.31 22.88
CA ARG A 1142 -50.77 20.20 21.85
C ARG A 1142 -52.12 20.58 22.45
N ARG A 1143 -52.76 21.62 21.93
CA ARG A 1143 -54.15 21.95 22.31
C ARG A 1143 -55.09 20.96 21.61
N GLY A 1144 -56.01 20.37 22.37
CA GLY A 1144 -57.08 19.50 21.85
C GLY A 1144 -58.04 20.28 20.97
N SER A 1145 -57.65 20.53 19.72
CA SER A 1145 -58.42 21.26 18.71
C SER A 1145 -58.31 20.56 17.36
N ASP A 1146 -59.34 20.75 16.52
CA ASP A 1146 -59.62 19.99 15.30
C ASP A 1146 -58.37 19.78 14.40
N PRO A 1147 -57.90 18.53 14.21
CA PRO A 1147 -56.73 18.21 13.37
C PRO A 1147 -56.91 18.57 11.88
N ARG A 1148 -58.10 19.07 11.48
CA ARG A 1148 -58.37 19.54 10.11
C ARG A 1148 -57.81 20.94 9.80
N ALA A 1149 -57.32 21.70 10.78
CA ALA A 1149 -56.68 22.99 10.54
C ALA A 1149 -55.16 22.84 10.30
N LEU A 1150 -54.70 22.90 9.04
CA LEU A 1150 -53.29 22.78 8.67
C LEU A 1150 -52.36 23.76 9.39
N GLU A 1151 -52.86 24.95 9.76
CA GLU A 1151 -52.11 25.93 10.57
C GLU A 1151 -51.72 25.37 11.94
N GLN A 1152 -52.66 24.70 12.61
CA GLN A 1152 -52.43 24.11 13.92
C GLN A 1152 -51.48 22.92 13.80
N PHE A 1153 -51.63 22.11 12.75
CA PHE A 1153 -50.68 21.04 12.44
C PHE A 1153 -49.25 21.58 12.25
N CYS A 1154 -49.07 22.65 11.48
CA CYS A 1154 -47.77 23.30 11.30
C CYS A 1154 -47.17 23.70 12.65
N ARG A 1155 -47.93 24.38 13.51
CA ARG A 1155 -47.47 24.83 14.84
C ARG A 1155 -47.13 23.65 15.77
N ASP A 1156 -47.96 22.62 15.81
CA ASP A 1156 -47.82 21.50 16.75
C ASP A 1156 -46.72 20.52 16.36
N THR A 1157 -46.39 20.44 15.06
CA THR A 1157 -45.40 19.49 14.53
C THR A 1157 -44.10 20.13 14.06
N VAL A 1158 -43.94 21.45 14.27
CA VAL A 1158 -42.73 22.16 13.86
C VAL A 1158 -41.48 21.52 14.45
N THR A 1159 -40.48 21.35 13.63
CA THR A 1159 -39.15 20.95 14.04
C THR A 1159 -38.10 21.71 13.24
N THR A 1160 -36.84 21.47 13.55
CA THR A 1160 -35.70 22.08 12.86
C THR A 1160 -35.32 21.25 11.64
N ILE A 1161 -34.90 21.91 10.56
CA ILE A 1161 -34.12 21.25 9.49
C ILE A 1161 -32.60 21.38 9.71
N TRP A 1162 -32.19 21.79 10.90
CA TRP A 1162 -30.81 22.02 11.33
C TRP A 1162 -30.07 23.06 10.48
N HIS A 1163 -30.80 24.00 9.87
CA HIS A 1163 -30.26 25.08 9.03
C HIS A 1163 -30.27 26.43 9.76
N TYR A 1164 -30.10 26.41 11.08
CA TYR A 1164 -30.05 27.63 11.88
C TYR A 1164 -28.83 28.49 11.54
N HIS A 1165 -29.02 29.80 11.60
CA HIS A 1165 -28.07 30.83 11.19
C HIS A 1165 -28.34 32.14 11.94
N GLY A 1166 -27.48 33.14 11.74
CA GLY A 1166 -27.55 34.42 12.44
C GLY A 1166 -26.76 34.47 13.75
N GLY A 1167 -26.87 35.59 14.46
CA GLY A 1167 -26.12 35.87 15.69
C GLY A 1167 -24.88 36.76 15.50
N CYS A 1168 -24.31 36.79 14.30
CA CYS A 1168 -23.18 37.65 13.93
C CYS A 1168 -23.38 38.30 12.55
N GLN A 1169 -24.58 38.79 12.23
CA GLN A 1169 -24.93 39.19 10.86
C GLN A 1169 -24.05 40.31 10.29
N VAL A 1170 -23.82 40.23 8.97
CA VAL A 1170 -23.20 41.32 8.19
C VAL A 1170 -24.04 42.58 8.27
N GLY A 1171 -23.39 43.71 8.56
CA GLY A 1171 -24.00 45.03 8.77
C GLY A 1171 -24.48 45.27 10.21
N ARG A 1172 -24.45 44.27 11.10
CA ARG A 1172 -24.87 44.38 12.50
C ARG A 1172 -23.78 44.05 13.51
N VAL A 1173 -23.03 42.99 13.25
CA VAL A 1173 -21.91 42.53 14.10
C VAL A 1173 -20.60 42.54 13.33
N VAL A 1174 -20.64 42.19 12.05
CA VAL A 1174 -19.48 42.26 11.16
C VAL A 1174 -19.73 43.21 9.99
N ASP A 1175 -18.66 43.77 9.41
CA ASP A 1175 -18.73 44.56 8.18
C ASP A 1175 -18.86 43.67 6.92
N ARG A 1176 -18.85 44.28 5.72
CA ARG A 1176 -18.92 43.55 4.43
C ARG A 1176 -17.68 42.73 4.10
N ASP A 1177 -16.59 42.96 4.83
CA ASP A 1177 -15.37 42.16 4.78
C ASP A 1177 -15.32 41.17 5.94
N TYR A 1178 -16.43 40.97 6.66
CA TYR A 1178 -16.56 40.02 7.77
C TYR A 1178 -15.70 40.37 9.01
N ARG A 1179 -15.21 41.61 9.12
CA ARG A 1179 -14.50 42.10 10.31
C ARG A 1179 -15.48 42.48 11.39
N VAL A 1180 -15.19 42.10 12.64
CA VAL A 1180 -16.04 42.47 13.79
C VAL A 1180 -16.03 43.99 13.97
N LEU A 1181 -17.22 44.59 14.00
CA LEU A 1181 -17.38 46.03 14.13
C LEU A 1181 -16.77 46.51 15.45
N GLY A 1182 -15.91 47.53 15.37
CA GLY A 1182 -15.24 48.11 16.55
C GLY A 1182 -14.01 47.34 17.04
N VAL A 1183 -13.65 46.20 16.45
CA VAL A 1183 -12.48 45.39 16.84
C VAL A 1183 -11.53 45.22 15.67
N ASP A 1184 -10.23 45.45 15.87
CA ASP A 1184 -9.22 45.15 14.85
C ASP A 1184 -8.72 43.70 14.93
N ALA A 1185 -8.29 43.15 13.80
CA ALA A 1185 -7.70 41.82 13.67
C ALA A 1185 -8.61 40.65 14.10
N LEU A 1186 -9.94 40.84 14.04
CA LEU A 1186 -10.94 39.84 14.37
C LEU A 1186 -12.02 39.74 13.30
N ARG A 1187 -12.29 38.53 12.80
CA ARG A 1187 -13.37 38.26 11.82
C ARG A 1187 -14.28 37.12 12.28
N VAL A 1188 -15.48 37.06 11.71
CA VAL A 1188 -16.39 35.90 11.82
C VAL A 1188 -16.72 35.42 10.42
N ILE A 1189 -16.38 34.18 10.09
CA ILE A 1189 -16.61 33.58 8.76
C ILE A 1189 -17.23 32.20 8.95
N ASP A 1190 -18.56 32.18 9.07
CA ASP A 1190 -19.41 30.98 9.08
C ASP A 1190 -20.89 31.37 8.91
N GLY A 1191 -21.80 30.41 9.09
CA GLY A 1191 -23.25 30.61 8.97
C GLY A 1191 -23.88 31.61 9.97
N SER A 1192 -23.19 32.02 11.04
CA SER A 1192 -23.67 33.06 11.95
C SER A 1192 -23.83 34.43 11.28
N THR A 1193 -23.16 34.62 10.14
CA THR A 1193 -23.11 35.89 9.40
C THR A 1193 -24.24 36.06 8.40
N PHE A 1194 -25.02 35.01 8.16
CA PHE A 1194 -26.12 35.03 7.20
C PHE A 1194 -27.34 35.79 7.74
N ASN A 1195 -27.97 36.56 6.86
CA ASN A 1195 -29.25 37.22 7.12
C ASN A 1195 -30.46 36.34 6.76
N ALA A 1196 -30.26 35.34 5.89
CA ALA A 1196 -31.27 34.39 5.48
C ALA A 1196 -30.60 33.10 4.98
N SER A 1197 -31.34 31.99 4.93
CA SER A 1197 -30.84 30.74 4.36
C SER A 1197 -30.50 30.93 2.86
N PRO A 1198 -29.31 30.53 2.37
CA PRO A 1198 -28.86 30.75 0.99
C PRO A 1198 -29.59 29.91 -0.07
N GLY A 1199 -30.49 29.02 0.35
CA GLY A 1199 -31.26 28.13 -0.51
C GLY A 1199 -31.87 26.96 0.26
N THR A 1200 -31.98 25.80 -0.40
CA THR A 1200 -32.51 24.55 0.16
C THR A 1200 -31.61 23.99 1.25
N ASN A 1201 -30.30 23.92 1.01
CA ASN A 1201 -29.31 23.50 2.02
C ASN A 1201 -28.10 24.45 2.03
N PRO A 1202 -27.64 24.92 3.20
CA PRO A 1202 -26.57 25.90 3.29
C PRO A 1202 -25.16 25.30 3.18
N GLN A 1203 -24.97 23.99 3.31
CA GLN A 1203 -23.64 23.42 3.55
C GLN A 1203 -22.61 23.79 2.48
N ALA A 1204 -22.99 23.70 1.20
CA ALA A 1204 -22.08 23.99 0.09
C ALA A 1204 -21.69 25.48 0.12
N THR A 1205 -22.65 26.35 0.45
CA THR A 1205 -22.42 27.79 0.55
C THR A 1205 -21.52 28.13 1.72
N VAL A 1206 -21.62 27.41 2.85
CA VAL A 1206 -20.74 27.62 4.00
C VAL A 1206 -19.31 27.13 3.71
N MET A 1207 -19.15 25.99 3.02
CA MET A 1207 -17.82 25.53 2.56
C MET A 1207 -17.21 26.51 1.54
N MET A 1208 -18.03 26.93 0.56
CA MET A 1208 -17.65 27.91 -0.45
C MET A 1208 -17.24 29.24 0.20
N LEU A 1209 -17.98 29.72 1.21
CA LEU A 1209 -17.66 30.95 1.95
C LEU A 1209 -16.26 30.89 2.57
N GLY A 1210 -15.90 29.76 3.21
CA GLY A 1210 -14.57 29.58 3.79
C GLY A 1210 -13.46 29.70 2.73
N ARG A 1211 -13.63 29.03 1.59
CA ARG A 1211 -12.69 29.12 0.46
C ARG A 1211 -12.64 30.52 -0.14
N TYR A 1212 -13.79 31.12 -0.44
CA TYR A 1212 -13.94 32.45 -1.03
C TYR A 1212 -13.25 33.52 -0.18
N MET A 1213 -13.52 33.52 1.13
CA MET A 1213 -12.88 34.47 2.04
C MET A 1213 -11.39 34.19 2.21
N GLY A 1214 -10.96 32.92 2.25
CA GLY A 1214 -9.54 32.59 2.24
C GLY A 1214 -8.80 33.19 1.05
N VAL A 1215 -9.35 33.06 -0.16
CA VAL A 1215 -8.77 33.66 -1.38
C VAL A 1215 -8.73 35.18 -1.29
N LYS A 1216 -9.82 35.79 -0.81
CA LYS A 1216 -9.91 37.25 -0.63
C LYS A 1216 -8.83 37.75 0.35
N LEU A 1217 -8.67 37.09 1.49
CA LEU A 1217 -7.67 37.42 2.51
C LEU A 1217 -6.23 37.27 1.99
N LEU A 1218 -5.95 36.23 1.20
CA LEU A 1218 -4.64 36.10 0.55
C LEU A 1218 -4.36 37.25 -0.42
N LYS A 1219 -5.35 37.66 -1.21
CA LYS A 1219 -5.25 38.82 -2.11
C LYS A 1219 -5.03 40.12 -1.32
N GLU A 1220 -5.80 40.35 -0.25
CA GLU A 1220 -5.63 41.50 0.65
C GLU A 1220 -4.21 41.55 1.24
N ARG A 1221 -3.71 40.41 1.74
CA ARG A 1221 -2.35 40.33 2.31
C ARG A 1221 -1.28 40.67 1.28
N MET A 1222 -1.39 40.19 0.03
CA MET A 1222 -0.43 40.51 -1.03
C MET A 1222 -0.36 42.01 -1.34
N LEU A 1223 -1.48 42.73 -1.22
CA LEU A 1223 -1.53 44.17 -1.43
C LEU A 1223 -0.86 44.93 -0.27
N VAL A 1224 -0.99 44.44 0.97
CA VAL A 1224 -0.44 45.08 2.17
C VAL A 1224 1.06 44.81 2.34
N GLU A 1225 1.51 43.59 2.06
CA GLU A 1225 2.91 43.16 2.31
C GLU A 1225 3.82 43.35 1.08
N GLY A 1226 3.26 43.69 -0.09
CA GLY A 1226 3.96 43.74 -1.38
C GLY A 1226 4.43 42.34 -1.85
N PRO A 1227 5.04 42.21 -3.05
CA PRO A 1227 5.55 40.94 -3.56
C PRO A 1227 6.79 40.38 -2.81
N GLY A 1228 7.02 40.81 -1.57
CA GLY A 1228 8.29 40.73 -0.84
C GLY A 1228 8.34 39.71 0.30
N ARG A 1229 7.95 38.45 0.07
CA ARG A 1229 8.47 37.33 0.86
C ARG A 1229 8.79 36.17 -0.07
N LYS A 1230 10.01 36.19 -0.62
CA LYS A 1230 10.64 35.00 -1.20
C LYS A 1230 10.89 33.99 -0.08
N THR A 1231 9.89 33.17 0.26
CA THR A 1231 10.22 31.81 0.69
C THR A 1231 10.84 31.12 -0.52
N ARG A 1232 12.08 30.66 -0.36
CA ARG A 1232 12.79 29.85 -1.37
C ARG A 1232 11.99 28.56 -1.63
N SER A 1233 11.07 28.61 -2.57
CA SER A 1233 10.69 27.48 -3.41
C SER A 1233 10.10 28.04 -4.71
N SER A 1234 10.87 27.85 -5.77
CA SER A 1234 10.48 28.13 -7.14
C SER A 1234 9.31 27.23 -7.55
N LEU A 1235 8.13 27.81 -7.73
CA LEU A 1235 7.26 27.53 -8.87
C LEU A 1235 6.31 28.72 -9.03
N MET A 1236 6.72 29.70 -9.84
CA MET A 1236 5.79 30.66 -10.42
C MET A 1236 4.85 29.87 -11.34
N ILE A 1237 3.54 29.92 -11.07
CA ILE A 1237 2.55 29.70 -12.12
C ILE A 1237 2.57 30.99 -12.97
N PRO A 1238 2.98 30.96 -14.24
CA PRO A 1238 2.98 32.16 -15.07
C PRO A 1238 1.55 32.64 -15.30
N ALA A 1239 1.39 33.97 -15.32
CA ALA A 1239 0.13 34.66 -15.59
C ALA A 1239 -0.42 34.47 -17.02
N GLU A 1240 0.05 33.47 -17.76
CA GLU A 1240 -0.37 33.18 -19.14
C GLU A 1240 -1.66 32.35 -19.24
N CYS A 1241 -2.09 31.69 -18.15
CA CYS A 1241 -3.37 30.95 -18.14
C CYS A 1241 -4.63 31.83 -18.10
N MET A 1242 -4.48 33.17 -18.02
CA MET A 1242 -5.62 34.09 -17.96
C MET A 1242 -6.06 34.65 -19.34
N ARG A 1243 -5.42 34.22 -20.44
CA ARG A 1243 -5.71 34.73 -21.81
C ARG A 1243 -6.23 33.69 -22.82
N ALA A 1244 -6.37 32.42 -22.46
CA ALA A 1244 -6.89 31.39 -23.37
C ALA A 1244 -8.37 30.98 -23.13
N MET A 1245 -9.15 31.85 -22.46
CA MET A 1245 -10.61 31.72 -22.33
C MET A 1245 -11.31 33.05 -22.66
N PHE A 1246 -10.98 33.58 -23.85
CA PHE A 1246 -11.91 34.37 -24.65
C PHE A 1246 -12.18 33.60 -25.94
#